data_AF-A0A2D3LMJ4-F1
#
_entry.id   AF-A0A2D3LMJ4-F1
#
_cell.length_a   1.000
_cell.length_b   1.000
_cell.length_c   1.000
_cell.angle_alpha   90.00
_cell.angle_beta   90.00
_cell.angle_gamma   90.00
#
_symmetry.space_group_name_H-M   'P 1'
#
loop_
_entity.id
_entity.type
_entity.pdbx_description
1 polymer ?
#
loop_
_entity_poly.entity_id
_entity_poly.type
_entity_poly.pdbx_seq_one_letter_code
_entity_poly.pdbx_strand_id
1 'polypeptide(L)'
;MKKLFITLFAAIAFFAAMPATAQTADADYNLYGHLVGVNENNGIYKFTTEATSPLTAVQKIPYSPDYGIVKVKDRYFFFVLDDSGYGVEMYMYIYNANDFTFITRHKVPTDMVSIGCPIAYDEKTDKVYSVYKDGSTYKLCTLNLTKHERNEVGTLGNNFLAITFNREGKLYGINSAGRVGEISTADATFTEILSTGMNPLYQQSAAFPANDNNTMYWAATLDDWGGTPGIYKIDLKAKTSTMLREFKHEEEFGCLWVGDKVVAQGAPAAATDLAADFANGELTGKINFTAPEKTYGGQTLTGELTYKVLVDGLENMQGSTQAGKATTAEVTTTQGLHDFAVIVINAEGDGDKAEIKNIYVGHDTPKQVKNVKLVQGGATDKLTLTWDAATEGMNNGYVDPTEVKYQVRKMPSGEIVDNAGTSPYTYTVTQEKAEKCFFDVTPYIDDEHKGLPTASNKIMIGKPFEVPYTATFDTNDEVLLFTIEHIGDGNAYWDWDYDYKFMKIYSSTAPKNDWLFTPFIAIEEGSIYKLSFDVRTIGTEKYEVKYGLAPEAAAMTEQLVEDTEVDTDQFATRSVEFTANKTAAIYIGFHANTTNVEKAMNFYLDNIRLEKVGTTAIGCIPTTTTDTNLRIADGGFYVLDRDTHVSVARIDGTTVLNRTVQAGQHVSLPKGIYIVRTANAAQKVVVK
;
A
#
# COMPACT_ATOMS: atom_id res chain seq x y z
N MET A 1 -38.60 -37.92 -49.94
CA MET A 1 -40.03 -38.23 -49.67
C MET A 1 -40.29 -38.03 -48.18
N LYS A 2 -41.34 -37.26 -47.83
CA LYS A 2 -41.90 -36.92 -46.48
C LYS A 2 -41.08 -35.88 -45.69
N LYS A 3 -41.48 -34.58 -45.58
CA LYS A 3 -42.60 -33.93 -44.82
C LYS A 3 -42.58 -34.33 -43.34
N LEU A 4 -42.78 -33.52 -42.30
CA LEU A 4 -43.18 -32.12 -42.00
C LEU A 4 -42.79 -31.95 -40.49
N PHE A 5 -42.53 -30.78 -39.91
CA PHE A 5 -43.54 -29.97 -39.19
C PHE A 5 -42.87 -28.67 -38.74
N ILE A 6 -43.44 -27.54 -39.16
CA ILE A 6 -43.20 -26.20 -38.61
C ILE A 6 -44.43 -25.89 -37.78
N THR A 7 -44.26 -25.63 -36.49
CA THR A 7 -45.34 -25.20 -35.59
C THR A 7 -45.26 -23.69 -35.46
N LEU A 8 -46.21 -23.00 -36.10
CA LEU A 8 -46.41 -21.56 -36.05
C LEU A 8 -47.34 -21.27 -34.85
N PHE A 9 -46.87 -20.57 -33.81
CA PHE A 9 -47.76 -20.03 -32.78
C PHE A 9 -48.28 -18.66 -33.21
N ALA A 10 -49.59 -18.59 -33.43
CA ALA A 10 -50.31 -17.38 -33.74
C ALA A 10 -50.51 -16.53 -32.48
N ALA A 11 -49.97 -15.31 -32.47
CA ALA A 11 -50.32 -14.29 -31.49
C ALA A 11 -51.64 -13.63 -31.90
N ILE A 12 -52.70 -13.85 -31.10
CA ILE A 12 -53.97 -13.15 -31.23
C ILE A 12 -53.81 -11.76 -30.58
N ALA A 13 -53.81 -10.72 -31.40
CA ALA A 13 -53.84 -9.33 -30.93
C ALA A 13 -55.25 -8.96 -30.46
N PHE A 14 -55.42 -8.77 -29.16
CA PHE A 14 -56.59 -8.07 -28.60
C PHE A 14 -56.30 -6.56 -28.64
N PHE A 15 -56.98 -5.83 -29.53
CA PHE A 15 -57.07 -4.37 -29.47
C PHE A 15 -57.98 -3.99 -28.28
N ALA A 16 -57.39 -3.82 -27.10
CA ALA A 16 -58.00 -3.01 -26.05
C ALA A 16 -57.67 -1.55 -26.36
N ALA A 17 -58.69 -0.70 -26.42
CA ALA A 17 -58.54 0.74 -26.59
C ALA A 17 -57.59 1.28 -25.51
N MET A 18 -56.45 1.83 -25.94
CA MET A 18 -55.56 2.57 -25.07
C MET A 18 -56.34 3.73 -24.46
N PRO A 19 -56.38 3.90 -23.13
CA PRO A 19 -56.71 5.19 -22.57
C PRO A 19 -55.67 6.18 -23.10
N ALA A 20 -56.14 7.41 -23.38
CA ALA A 20 -55.28 8.53 -23.74
C ALA A 20 -54.02 8.52 -22.85
N THR A 21 -52.85 8.59 -23.49
CA THR A 21 -51.56 8.72 -22.81
C THR A 21 -51.68 9.83 -21.77
N ALA A 22 -51.81 9.45 -20.50
CA ALA A 22 -51.55 10.35 -19.41
C ALA A 22 -50.14 10.86 -19.64
N GLN A 23 -49.99 12.18 -19.75
CA GLN A 23 -48.70 12.84 -19.69
C GLN A 23 -48.07 12.37 -18.39
N THR A 24 -47.09 11.46 -18.47
CA THR A 24 -46.37 10.98 -17.29
C THR A 24 -45.79 12.22 -16.62
N ALA A 25 -46.13 12.45 -15.36
CA ALA A 25 -45.51 13.51 -14.58
C ALA A 25 -43.99 13.37 -14.69
N ASP A 26 -43.28 14.49 -14.85
CA ASP A 26 -41.83 14.47 -14.90
C ASP A 26 -41.29 13.81 -13.63
N ALA A 27 -40.32 12.91 -13.79
CA ALA A 27 -39.70 12.25 -12.66
C ALA A 27 -38.98 13.28 -11.78
N ASP A 28 -39.31 13.35 -10.50
CA ASP A 28 -38.58 14.20 -9.55
C ASP A 28 -37.24 13.55 -9.16
N TYR A 29 -36.16 14.32 -9.10
CA TYR A 29 -34.83 13.88 -8.71
C TYR A 29 -34.29 14.73 -7.58
N ASN A 30 -33.53 14.09 -6.68
CA ASN A 30 -32.67 14.84 -5.77
C ASN A 30 -31.61 15.57 -6.59
N LEU A 31 -31.45 16.86 -6.32
CA LEU A 31 -30.40 17.69 -6.88
C LEU A 31 -29.48 18.14 -5.76
N TYR A 32 -28.20 18.16 -6.07
CA TYR A 32 -27.19 18.72 -5.21
C TYR A 32 -26.37 19.71 -6.01
N GLY A 33 -26.00 20.82 -5.40
CA GLY A 33 -25.14 21.79 -6.06
C GLY A 33 -24.33 22.59 -5.06
N HIS A 34 -23.23 23.17 -5.55
CA HIS A 34 -22.43 24.11 -4.78
C HIS A 34 -22.90 25.52 -5.07
N LEU A 35 -23.57 26.10 -4.08
CA LEU A 35 -24.02 27.48 -4.11
C LEU A 35 -22.80 28.40 -4.02
N VAL A 36 -22.68 29.32 -4.97
CA VAL A 36 -21.64 30.35 -5.06
C VAL A 36 -22.29 31.69 -4.72
N GLY A 37 -21.76 32.40 -3.73
CA GLY A 37 -22.31 33.65 -3.22
C GLY A 37 -21.40 34.31 -2.17
N VAL A 38 -22.00 34.99 -1.18
CA VAL A 38 -21.24 35.52 -0.04
C VAL A 38 -20.73 34.38 0.85
N ASN A 39 -19.53 34.52 1.42
CA ASN A 39 -18.79 33.46 2.14
C ASN A 39 -19.62 32.62 3.16
N GLU A 40 -20.64 33.21 3.80
CA GLU A 40 -21.51 32.52 4.76
C GLU A 40 -22.55 31.58 4.12
N ASN A 41 -22.86 31.79 2.84
CA ASN A 41 -23.82 31.01 2.08
C ASN A 41 -23.18 29.98 1.16
N ASN A 42 -21.87 30.05 0.95
CA ASN A 42 -21.16 29.10 0.11
C ASN A 42 -21.20 27.68 0.70
N GLY A 43 -21.33 26.70 -0.18
CA GLY A 43 -21.28 25.30 0.16
C GLY A 43 -22.26 24.44 -0.62
N ILE A 44 -22.41 23.19 -0.17
CA ILE A 44 -23.24 22.18 -0.82
C ILE A 44 -24.67 22.26 -0.31
N TYR A 45 -25.62 22.34 -1.23
CA TYR A 45 -27.05 22.36 -0.97
C TYR A 45 -27.73 21.17 -1.63
N LYS A 46 -28.79 20.68 -0.99
CA LYS A 46 -29.70 19.65 -1.50
C LYS A 46 -31.08 20.24 -1.69
N PHE A 47 -31.71 19.91 -2.81
CA PHE A 47 -33.10 20.22 -3.15
C PHE A 47 -33.60 19.16 -4.14
N THR A 48 -34.77 19.35 -4.74
CA THR A 48 -35.29 18.45 -5.78
C THR A 48 -35.73 19.25 -7.01
N THR A 49 -35.97 18.56 -8.12
CA THR A 49 -36.51 19.19 -9.34
C THR A 49 -37.91 19.77 -9.13
N GLU A 50 -38.66 19.32 -8.12
CA GLU A 50 -39.93 19.95 -7.70
C GLU A 50 -39.74 21.41 -7.26
N ALA A 51 -40.61 22.29 -7.77
CA ALA A 51 -40.53 23.74 -7.59
C ALA A 51 -40.56 24.18 -6.12
N THR A 52 -41.25 23.42 -5.26
CA THR A 52 -41.55 23.80 -3.86
C THR A 52 -40.60 23.20 -2.83
N SER A 53 -39.68 22.32 -3.23
CA SER A 53 -38.76 21.65 -2.31
C SER A 53 -37.75 22.63 -1.69
N PRO A 54 -37.45 22.55 -0.38
CA PRO A 54 -36.57 23.52 0.28
C PRO A 54 -35.11 23.37 -0.19
N LEU A 55 -34.41 24.49 -0.38
CA LEU A 55 -32.95 24.50 -0.52
C LEU A 55 -32.31 24.28 0.86
N THR A 56 -31.80 23.06 1.10
CA THR A 56 -31.25 22.67 2.40
C THR A 56 -29.72 22.64 2.32
N ALA A 57 -29.04 23.39 3.19
CA ALA A 57 -27.58 23.33 3.29
C ALA A 57 -27.14 21.94 3.84
N VAL A 58 -26.28 21.25 3.10
CA VAL A 58 -25.66 19.97 3.48
C VAL A 58 -24.32 20.22 4.17
N GLN A 59 -23.48 21.06 3.57
CA GLN A 59 -22.17 21.42 4.09
C GLN A 59 -21.85 22.86 3.73
N LYS A 60 -21.48 23.68 4.70
CA LYS A 60 -20.98 25.05 4.45
C LYS A 60 -19.50 25.00 4.13
N ILE A 61 -19.08 25.71 3.09
CA ILE A 61 -17.69 25.79 2.62
C ILE A 61 -17.35 27.27 2.47
N PRO A 62 -16.50 27.85 3.33
CA PRO A 62 -16.30 29.31 3.40
C PRO A 62 -15.32 29.84 2.33
N TYR A 63 -15.44 29.36 1.10
CA TYR A 63 -14.59 29.73 -0.03
C TYR A 63 -15.44 29.98 -1.27
N SER A 64 -15.08 30.96 -2.10
CA SER A 64 -15.74 31.21 -3.39
C SER A 64 -14.99 30.49 -4.51
N PRO A 65 -15.58 29.45 -5.12
CA PRO A 65 -14.91 28.63 -6.12
C PRO A 65 -15.03 29.20 -7.54
N ASP A 66 -14.64 30.46 -7.73
CA ASP A 66 -14.90 31.23 -8.96
C ASP A 66 -14.12 30.71 -10.20
N TYR A 67 -13.21 29.76 -10.01
CA TYR A 67 -12.32 29.22 -11.04
C TYR A 67 -12.68 27.79 -11.48
N GLY A 68 -13.87 27.33 -11.11
CA GLY A 68 -14.37 26.04 -11.54
C GLY A 68 -14.47 25.02 -10.40
N ILE A 69 -15.36 24.06 -10.61
CA ILE A 69 -15.73 23.05 -9.64
C ILE A 69 -16.08 21.76 -10.38
N VAL A 70 -15.66 20.60 -9.86
CA VAL A 70 -16.01 19.30 -10.43
C VAL A 70 -16.05 18.20 -9.38
N LYS A 71 -17.04 17.32 -9.47
CA LYS A 71 -17.05 16.03 -8.77
C LYS A 71 -16.41 14.97 -9.67
N VAL A 72 -15.38 14.30 -9.18
CA VAL A 72 -14.69 13.20 -9.86
C VAL A 72 -14.71 12.00 -8.92
N LYS A 73 -15.49 10.96 -9.28
CA LYS A 73 -15.69 9.76 -8.44
C LYS A 73 -16.08 10.13 -7.00
N ASP A 74 -15.26 9.77 -6.02
CA ASP A 74 -15.41 10.00 -4.57
C ASP A 74 -14.75 11.30 -4.08
N ARG A 75 -14.29 12.15 -5.01
CA ARG A 75 -13.60 13.40 -4.72
C ARG A 75 -14.31 14.59 -5.33
N TYR A 76 -14.23 15.71 -4.61
CA TYR A 76 -14.82 16.97 -4.99
C TYR A 76 -13.74 18.04 -5.04
N PHE A 77 -13.57 18.66 -6.20
CA PHE A 77 -12.50 19.60 -6.49
C PHE A 77 -13.07 20.97 -6.78
N PHE A 78 -12.48 22.02 -6.22
CA PHE A 78 -12.78 23.39 -6.62
C PHE A 78 -11.55 24.29 -6.49
N PHE A 79 -11.54 25.36 -7.29
CA PHE A 79 -10.38 26.23 -7.45
C PHE A 79 -10.67 27.61 -6.87
N VAL A 80 -9.74 28.11 -6.06
CA VAL A 80 -9.86 29.39 -5.34
C VAL A 80 -8.59 30.18 -5.54
N LEU A 81 -8.74 31.45 -5.90
CA LEU A 81 -7.65 32.42 -5.88
C LEU A 81 -7.57 33.05 -4.48
N ASP A 82 -6.53 32.70 -3.73
CA ASP A 82 -6.28 33.22 -2.38
C ASP A 82 -5.40 34.48 -2.50
N ASP A 83 -6.00 35.65 -2.27
CA ASP A 83 -5.29 36.93 -2.21
C ASP A 83 -4.85 37.19 -0.76
N SER A 84 -3.70 36.61 -0.41
CA SER A 84 -3.08 36.84 0.89
C SER A 84 -2.22 38.11 0.85
N GLY A 85 -1.96 38.72 2.01
CA GLY A 85 -1.02 39.85 2.11
C GLY A 85 0.43 39.56 1.64
N TYR A 86 0.73 38.31 1.28
CA TYR A 86 2.01 37.85 0.73
C TYR A 86 1.98 37.59 -0.79
N GLY A 87 0.82 37.79 -1.43
CA GLY A 87 0.62 37.60 -2.87
C GLY A 87 -0.61 36.74 -3.18
N VAL A 88 -0.92 36.70 -4.47
CA VAL A 88 -2.05 35.97 -5.04
C VAL A 88 -1.61 34.56 -5.43
N GLU A 89 -2.26 33.54 -4.86
CA GLU A 89 -1.96 32.13 -5.13
C GLU A 89 -3.23 31.36 -5.53
N MET A 90 -3.11 30.45 -6.50
CA MET A 90 -4.21 29.57 -6.90
C MET A 90 -4.14 28.25 -6.13
N TYR A 91 -5.24 27.88 -5.49
CA TYR A 91 -5.38 26.62 -4.76
C TYR A 91 -6.49 25.76 -5.33
N MET A 92 -6.20 24.46 -5.48
CA MET A 92 -7.19 23.42 -5.70
C MET A 92 -7.52 22.75 -4.37
N TYR A 93 -8.75 22.91 -3.91
CA TYR A 93 -9.27 22.26 -2.69
C TYR A 93 -9.86 20.91 -3.03
N ILE A 94 -9.63 19.93 -2.15
CA ILE A 94 -10.08 18.56 -2.30
C ILE A 94 -10.91 18.16 -1.08
N TYR A 95 -12.13 17.73 -1.35
CA TYR A 95 -13.09 17.23 -0.37
C TYR A 95 -13.51 15.82 -0.74
N ASN A 96 -13.99 15.07 0.25
CA ASN A 96 -14.68 13.81 0.03
C ASN A 96 -16.07 14.10 -0.56
N ALA A 97 -16.42 13.48 -1.68
CA ALA A 97 -17.69 13.78 -2.36
C ALA A 97 -18.91 13.10 -1.72
N ASN A 98 -18.71 12.17 -0.78
CA ASN A 98 -19.79 11.43 -0.10
C ASN A 98 -20.27 12.15 1.16
N ASP A 99 -19.35 12.71 1.94
CA ASP A 99 -19.65 13.36 3.23
C ASP A 99 -19.22 14.84 3.28
N PHE A 100 -18.60 15.36 2.22
CA PHE A 100 -18.11 16.74 2.11
C PHE A 100 -17.14 17.15 3.22
N THR A 101 -16.36 16.20 3.74
CA THR A 101 -15.24 16.49 4.63
C THR A 101 -14.03 17.01 3.85
N PHE A 102 -13.34 18.00 4.41
CA PHE A 102 -12.10 18.53 3.84
C PHE A 102 -10.99 17.48 3.92
N ILE A 103 -10.33 17.21 2.80
CA ILE A 103 -9.20 16.29 2.73
C ILE A 103 -7.88 17.07 2.76
N THR A 104 -7.68 17.93 1.75
CA THR A 104 -6.44 18.71 1.59
C THR A 104 -6.62 19.82 0.55
N ARG A 105 -5.59 20.65 0.36
CA ARG A 105 -5.49 21.60 -0.76
C ARG A 105 -4.09 21.56 -1.38
N HIS A 106 -3.99 21.82 -2.68
CA HIS A 106 -2.73 21.94 -3.40
C HIS A 106 -2.60 23.33 -4.03
N LYS A 107 -1.41 23.91 -3.95
CA LYS A 107 -1.07 25.08 -4.77
C LYS A 107 -0.91 24.62 -6.22
N VAL A 108 -1.59 25.28 -7.15
CA VAL A 108 -1.59 24.95 -8.58
C VAL A 108 -1.18 26.16 -9.42
N PRO A 109 -0.75 25.98 -10.68
CA PRO A 109 -0.47 27.10 -11.57
C PRO A 109 -1.70 28.00 -11.76
N THR A 110 -1.50 29.32 -11.70
CA THR A 110 -2.59 30.31 -11.83
C THR A 110 -3.27 30.26 -13.18
N ASP A 111 -2.57 29.78 -14.21
CA ASP A 111 -3.08 29.62 -15.56
C ASP A 111 -3.70 28.24 -15.79
N MET A 112 -3.76 27.32 -14.82
CA MET A 112 -4.36 25.98 -15.00
C MET A 112 -5.86 26.05 -15.36
N VAL A 113 -6.57 26.97 -14.72
CA VAL A 113 -8.02 27.21 -14.85
C VAL A 113 -8.29 28.70 -15.12
N SER A 114 -9.52 29.04 -15.50
CA SER A 114 -9.92 30.43 -15.75
C SER A 114 -11.15 30.78 -14.93
N ILE A 115 -11.20 32.03 -14.47
CA ILE A 115 -12.34 32.55 -13.72
C ILE A 115 -13.62 32.44 -14.58
N GLY A 116 -14.70 31.99 -13.96
CA GLY A 116 -16.01 31.90 -14.59
C GLY A 116 -16.13 30.79 -15.64
N CYS A 117 -15.20 29.82 -15.68
CA CYS A 117 -15.23 28.74 -16.66
C CYS A 117 -15.66 27.40 -16.03
N PRO A 118 -16.61 26.68 -16.65
CA PRO A 118 -17.12 25.41 -16.12
C PRO A 118 -16.14 24.25 -16.34
N ILE A 119 -16.23 23.26 -15.45
CA ILE A 119 -15.46 22.01 -15.47
C ILE A 119 -16.43 20.82 -15.48
N ALA A 120 -16.13 19.78 -16.24
CA ALA A 120 -16.91 18.54 -16.29
C ALA A 120 -16.01 17.30 -16.26
N TYR A 121 -16.54 16.20 -15.73
CA TYR A 121 -15.86 14.91 -15.64
C TYR A 121 -16.51 13.90 -16.60
N ASP A 122 -15.69 13.22 -17.39
CA ASP A 122 -16.08 12.08 -18.21
C ASP A 122 -15.76 10.78 -17.49
N GLU A 123 -16.79 10.14 -16.93
CA GLU A 123 -16.70 8.86 -16.24
C GLU A 123 -16.21 7.72 -17.15
N LYS A 124 -16.40 7.81 -18.48
CA LYS A 124 -16.00 6.73 -19.39
C LYS A 124 -14.51 6.70 -19.67
N THR A 125 -13.91 7.87 -19.84
CA THR A 125 -12.48 7.99 -20.18
C THR A 125 -11.62 8.38 -18.99
N ASP A 126 -12.24 8.60 -17.83
CA ASP A 126 -11.62 9.09 -16.61
C ASP A 126 -10.87 10.42 -16.79
N LYS A 127 -11.45 11.33 -17.59
CA LYS A 127 -10.86 12.62 -17.93
C LYS A 127 -11.69 13.80 -17.42
N VAL A 128 -11.00 14.86 -17.04
CA VAL A 128 -11.62 16.13 -16.63
C VAL A 128 -11.43 17.15 -17.76
N TYR A 129 -12.51 17.79 -18.16
CA TYR A 129 -12.55 18.82 -19.20
C TYR A 129 -12.91 20.18 -18.59
N SER A 130 -12.34 21.24 -19.12
CA SER A 130 -12.66 22.62 -18.73
C SER A 130 -12.68 23.52 -19.95
N VAL A 131 -13.45 24.60 -19.85
CA VAL A 131 -13.25 25.77 -20.70
C VAL A 131 -12.15 26.62 -20.08
N TYR A 132 -11.36 27.31 -20.88
CA TYR A 132 -10.45 28.34 -20.38
C TYR A 132 -10.36 29.51 -21.36
N LYS A 133 -9.96 30.67 -20.85
CA LYS A 133 -9.86 31.91 -21.63
C LYS A 133 -8.39 32.17 -22.01
N ASP A 134 -8.16 32.37 -23.31
CA ASP A 134 -6.86 32.72 -23.89
C ASP A 134 -7.00 34.05 -24.65
N GLY A 135 -6.61 35.14 -23.97
CA GLY A 135 -6.87 36.50 -24.42
C GLY A 135 -8.37 36.76 -24.56
N SER A 136 -8.85 36.93 -25.80
CA SER A 136 -10.27 37.12 -26.13
C SER A 136 -10.97 35.86 -26.63
N THR A 137 -10.26 34.74 -26.75
CA THR A 137 -10.80 33.47 -27.25
C THR A 137 -11.06 32.52 -26.09
N TYR A 138 -12.01 31.61 -26.27
CA TYR A 138 -12.29 30.52 -25.34
C TYR A 138 -11.89 29.22 -25.98
N LYS A 139 -11.35 28.30 -25.18
CA LYS A 139 -10.81 27.03 -25.65
C LYS A 139 -11.26 25.90 -24.74
N LEU A 140 -11.44 24.73 -25.32
CA LEU A 140 -11.65 23.49 -24.56
C LEU A 140 -10.28 22.90 -24.21
N CYS A 141 -10.18 22.33 -23.02
CA CYS A 141 -8.98 21.65 -22.55
C CYS A 141 -9.32 20.43 -21.69
N THR A 142 -8.31 19.60 -21.47
CA THR A 142 -8.32 18.59 -20.40
C THR A 142 -7.46 19.06 -19.23
N LEU A 143 -7.87 18.72 -18.01
CA LEU A 143 -7.14 18.98 -16.78
C LEU A 143 -6.56 17.69 -16.22
N ASN A 144 -5.26 17.70 -15.91
CA ASN A 144 -4.63 16.68 -15.08
C ASN A 144 -4.56 17.19 -13.65
N LEU A 145 -5.50 16.76 -12.81
CA LEU A 145 -5.61 17.22 -11.43
C LEU A 145 -4.44 16.77 -10.54
N THR A 146 -3.74 15.68 -10.88
CA THR A 146 -2.60 15.17 -10.10
C THR A 146 -1.28 15.84 -10.49
N LYS A 147 -1.09 16.10 -11.79
CA LYS A 147 0.11 16.78 -12.31
C LYS A 147 -0.01 18.30 -12.29
N HIS A 148 -1.21 18.83 -12.03
CA HIS A 148 -1.53 20.25 -12.10
C HIS A 148 -1.25 20.86 -13.48
N GLU A 149 -1.65 20.14 -14.54
CA GLU A 149 -1.40 20.51 -15.93
C GLU A 149 -2.72 20.67 -16.69
N ARG A 150 -2.71 21.56 -17.70
CA ARG A 150 -3.79 21.70 -18.68
C ARG A 150 -3.27 21.35 -20.08
N ASN A 151 -4.05 20.58 -20.84
CA ASN A 151 -3.77 20.29 -22.25
C ASN A 151 -4.90 20.80 -23.14
N GLU A 152 -4.59 21.65 -24.12
CA GLU A 152 -5.57 22.19 -25.07
C GLU A 152 -6.17 21.08 -25.95
N VAL A 153 -7.47 21.16 -26.20
CA VAL A 153 -8.21 20.31 -27.15
C VAL A 153 -8.51 21.08 -28.44
N GLY A 154 -9.00 22.31 -28.32
CA GLY A 154 -9.33 23.14 -29.48
C GLY A 154 -9.98 24.46 -29.11
N THR A 155 -10.22 25.30 -30.11
CA THR A 155 -10.82 26.64 -29.95
C THR A 155 -12.34 26.58 -30.04
N LEU A 156 -13.02 27.21 -29.09
CA LEU A 156 -14.48 27.33 -29.05
C LEU A 156 -14.91 28.64 -29.72
N GLY A 157 -15.99 28.58 -30.50
CA GLY A 157 -16.55 29.77 -31.17
C GLY A 157 -17.26 30.75 -30.23
N ASN A 158 -17.61 30.34 -29.01
CA ASN A 158 -18.28 31.14 -27.98
C ASN A 158 -17.78 30.74 -26.58
N ASN A 159 -18.03 31.60 -25.58
CA ASN A 159 -17.86 31.21 -24.18
C ASN A 159 -18.94 30.20 -23.78
N PHE A 160 -18.56 29.16 -23.06
CA PHE A 160 -19.48 28.19 -22.48
C PHE A 160 -19.53 28.38 -20.96
N LEU A 161 -20.74 28.51 -20.44
CA LEU A 161 -20.99 28.84 -19.04
C LEU A 161 -21.40 27.61 -18.22
N ALA A 162 -21.89 26.56 -18.88
CA ALA A 162 -22.06 25.23 -18.33
C ALA A 162 -21.60 24.18 -19.34
N ILE A 163 -20.92 23.13 -18.87
CA ILE A 163 -20.60 21.93 -19.65
C ILE A 163 -20.88 20.69 -18.80
N THR A 164 -21.28 19.59 -19.43
CA THR A 164 -21.54 18.31 -18.74
C THR A 164 -21.45 17.13 -19.71
N PHE A 165 -21.04 15.97 -19.20
CA PHE A 165 -21.12 14.71 -19.94
C PHE A 165 -22.46 14.03 -19.69
N ASN A 166 -23.02 13.40 -20.71
CA ASN A 166 -24.05 12.37 -20.52
C ASN A 166 -23.40 11.00 -20.26
N ARG A 167 -24.20 9.96 -20.00
CA ARG A 167 -23.71 8.60 -19.70
C ARG A 167 -23.20 7.86 -20.94
N GLU A 168 -23.36 8.42 -22.12
CA GLU A 168 -22.71 7.94 -23.34
C GLU A 168 -21.27 8.45 -23.49
N GLY A 169 -20.81 9.38 -22.65
CA GLY A 169 -19.48 10.01 -22.76
C GLY A 169 -19.46 11.15 -23.78
N LYS A 170 -20.61 11.73 -24.12
CA LYS A 170 -20.71 12.91 -24.98
C LYS A 170 -20.77 14.18 -24.15
N LEU A 171 -19.95 15.16 -24.52
CA LEU A 171 -19.89 16.47 -23.87
C LEU A 171 -20.94 17.40 -24.46
N TYR A 172 -21.76 17.97 -23.61
CA TYR A 172 -22.74 19.01 -23.94
C TYR A 172 -22.36 20.32 -23.27
N GLY A 173 -22.78 21.43 -23.85
CA GLY A 173 -22.57 22.74 -23.27
C GLY A 173 -23.67 23.74 -23.59
N ILE A 174 -23.76 24.74 -22.72
CA ILE A 174 -24.64 25.90 -22.85
C ILE A 174 -23.74 27.13 -22.94
N ASN A 175 -23.84 27.85 -24.06
CA ASN A 175 -23.01 29.02 -24.31
C ASN A 175 -23.65 30.32 -23.81
N SER A 176 -22.85 31.39 -23.77
CA SER A 176 -23.29 32.73 -23.34
C SER A 176 -24.37 33.38 -24.22
N ALA A 177 -24.75 32.76 -25.34
CA ALA A 177 -25.86 33.19 -26.19
C ALA A 177 -27.11 32.29 -25.99
N GLY A 178 -27.15 31.47 -24.94
CA GLY A 178 -28.29 30.61 -24.61
C GLY A 178 -28.47 29.43 -25.56
N ARG A 179 -27.45 29.06 -26.35
CA ARG A 179 -27.50 27.91 -27.25
C ARG A 179 -26.99 26.66 -26.57
N VAL A 180 -27.72 25.57 -26.73
CA VAL A 180 -27.40 24.25 -26.18
C VAL A 180 -26.99 23.33 -27.31
N GLY A 181 -25.93 22.56 -27.11
CA GLY A 181 -25.45 21.62 -28.12
C GLY A 181 -24.33 20.71 -27.64
N GLU A 182 -23.89 19.84 -28.54
CA GLU A 182 -22.77 18.91 -28.32
C GLU A 182 -21.44 19.61 -28.62
N ILE A 183 -20.42 19.37 -27.80
CA ILE A 183 -19.04 19.83 -28.01
C ILE A 183 -18.18 18.59 -28.26
N SER A 184 -17.52 18.54 -29.41
CA SER A 184 -16.58 17.47 -29.72
C SER A 184 -15.37 17.52 -28.80
N THR A 185 -15.07 16.40 -28.13
CA THR A 185 -13.88 16.24 -27.28
C THR A 185 -12.60 16.01 -28.08
N ALA A 186 -12.68 15.88 -29.40
CA ALA A 186 -11.54 15.70 -30.29
C ALA A 186 -10.94 17.02 -30.78
N ASP A 187 -11.79 18.03 -31.03
CA ASP A 187 -11.39 19.27 -31.72
C ASP A 187 -12.14 20.53 -31.24
N ALA A 188 -12.98 20.42 -30.21
CA ALA A 188 -13.83 21.49 -29.67
C ALA A 188 -14.92 22.01 -30.62
N THR A 189 -15.23 21.31 -31.71
CA THR A 189 -16.34 21.69 -32.61
C THR A 189 -17.68 21.64 -31.88
N PHE A 190 -18.44 22.74 -31.93
CA PHE A 190 -19.78 22.83 -31.33
C PHE A 190 -20.89 22.61 -32.36
N THR A 191 -21.81 21.69 -32.05
CA THR A 191 -23.02 21.41 -32.86
C THR A 191 -24.26 21.80 -32.08
N GLU A 192 -24.91 22.89 -32.49
CA GLU A 192 -26.13 23.40 -31.86
C GLU A 192 -27.31 22.41 -32.01
N ILE A 193 -28.07 22.21 -30.94
CA ILE A 193 -29.28 21.37 -30.89
C ILE A 193 -30.54 22.25 -30.77
N LEU A 194 -30.52 23.20 -29.83
CA LEU A 194 -31.58 24.19 -29.61
C LEU A 194 -31.02 25.54 -29.14
N SER A 195 -31.82 26.59 -29.33
CA SER A 195 -31.62 27.90 -28.71
C SER A 195 -32.72 28.11 -27.67
N THR A 196 -32.32 28.49 -26.45
CA THR A 196 -33.27 28.69 -25.34
C THR A 196 -34.00 30.03 -25.41
N GLY A 197 -33.47 30.98 -26.19
CA GLY A 197 -33.95 32.37 -26.20
C GLY A 197 -33.61 33.17 -24.94
N MET A 198 -32.82 32.59 -24.03
CA MET A 198 -32.39 33.21 -22.77
C MET A 198 -30.94 33.73 -22.87
N ASN A 199 -30.54 34.61 -21.95
CA ASN A 199 -29.18 35.18 -21.89
C ASN A 199 -28.45 34.71 -20.62
N PRO A 200 -27.68 33.62 -20.68
CA PRO A 200 -26.92 33.12 -19.54
C PRO A 200 -25.77 34.04 -19.13
N LEU A 201 -25.57 34.22 -17.82
CA LEU A 201 -24.48 34.98 -17.21
C LEU A 201 -23.71 34.18 -16.17
N TYR A 202 -22.43 34.53 -15.97
CA TYR A 202 -21.56 33.91 -14.96
C TYR A 202 -21.39 32.39 -15.15
N GLN A 203 -20.52 31.78 -14.35
CA GLN A 203 -20.36 30.32 -14.37
C GLN A 203 -21.61 29.65 -13.81
N GLN A 204 -22.06 28.62 -14.50
CA GLN A 204 -23.25 27.84 -14.16
C GLN A 204 -22.95 26.36 -14.28
N SER A 205 -23.95 25.54 -14.04
CA SER A 205 -23.80 24.10 -14.10
C SER A 205 -25.02 23.40 -14.66
N ALA A 206 -24.76 22.27 -15.29
CA ALA A 206 -25.78 21.37 -15.78
C ALA A 206 -25.37 19.93 -15.50
N ALA A 207 -26.34 19.02 -15.43
CA ALA A 207 -26.07 17.61 -15.19
C ALA A 207 -27.16 16.71 -15.79
N PHE A 208 -26.74 15.51 -16.18
CA PHE A 208 -27.64 14.44 -16.61
C PHE A 208 -27.92 13.46 -15.44
N PRO A 209 -29.16 12.97 -15.32
CA PRO A 209 -29.47 11.82 -14.46
C PRO A 209 -28.66 10.58 -14.83
N ALA A 210 -28.52 9.65 -13.89
CA ALA A 210 -27.77 8.41 -14.09
C ALA A 210 -28.30 7.53 -15.24
N ASN A 211 -29.60 7.62 -15.54
CA ASN A 211 -30.28 6.75 -16.51
C ASN A 211 -30.98 7.53 -17.64
N ASP A 212 -30.56 8.78 -17.89
CA ASP A 212 -31.17 9.62 -18.91
C ASP A 212 -30.10 10.41 -19.68
N ASN A 213 -29.94 10.09 -20.97
CA ASN A 213 -29.02 10.79 -21.89
C ASN A 213 -29.70 11.91 -22.68
N ASN A 214 -30.99 12.15 -22.44
CA ASN A 214 -31.81 13.13 -23.17
C ASN A 214 -32.15 14.34 -22.31
N THR A 215 -32.50 14.14 -21.04
CA THR A 215 -32.93 15.20 -20.13
C THR A 215 -31.73 15.75 -19.37
N MET A 216 -31.41 17.02 -19.61
CA MET A 216 -30.38 17.75 -18.89
C MET A 216 -31.03 18.75 -17.94
N TYR A 217 -30.61 18.75 -16.67
CA TYR A 217 -31.00 19.79 -15.72
C TYR A 217 -29.94 20.87 -15.70
N TRP A 218 -30.36 22.12 -15.86
CA TRP A 218 -29.51 23.29 -15.92
C TRP A 218 -29.87 24.25 -14.79
N ALA A 219 -28.90 24.57 -13.93
CA ALA A 219 -29.01 25.66 -12.97
C ALA A 219 -28.65 26.97 -13.66
N ALA A 220 -29.68 27.66 -14.14
CA ALA A 220 -29.58 28.84 -14.95
C ALA A 220 -29.44 30.11 -14.12
N THR A 221 -28.39 30.87 -14.40
CA THR A 221 -28.20 32.26 -13.96
C THR A 221 -28.35 33.15 -15.19
N LEU A 222 -29.29 34.08 -15.17
CA LEU A 222 -29.70 34.83 -16.37
C LEU A 222 -29.62 36.33 -16.09
N ASP A 223 -29.40 37.14 -17.13
CA ASP A 223 -29.52 38.60 -16.98
C ASP A 223 -30.98 39.04 -16.77
N ASP A 224 -31.18 40.25 -16.22
CA ASP A 224 -32.51 40.81 -15.90
C ASP A 224 -33.48 40.87 -17.09
N TRP A 225 -32.97 40.80 -18.32
CA TRP A 225 -33.73 40.91 -19.57
C TRP A 225 -33.82 39.57 -20.32
N GLY A 226 -33.20 38.52 -19.77
CA GLY A 226 -32.81 37.29 -20.46
C GLY A 226 -33.47 36.04 -19.91
N GLY A 227 -34.42 36.18 -18.98
CA GLY A 227 -35.25 35.10 -18.44
C GLY A 227 -35.35 35.16 -16.92
N THR A 228 -35.81 34.07 -16.31
CA THR A 228 -35.94 33.95 -14.85
C THR A 228 -34.89 32.95 -14.34
N PRO A 229 -33.95 33.34 -13.45
CA PRO A 229 -32.99 32.39 -12.88
C PRO A 229 -33.68 31.19 -12.23
N GLY A 230 -33.10 30.01 -12.36
CA GLY A 230 -33.80 28.80 -11.91
C GLY A 230 -33.21 27.47 -12.38
N ILE A 231 -33.88 26.37 -12.01
CA ILE A 231 -33.61 25.06 -12.59
C ILE A 231 -34.48 24.89 -13.84
N TYR A 232 -33.83 24.64 -14.97
CA TYR A 232 -34.46 24.33 -16.24
C TYR A 232 -34.23 22.86 -16.61
N LYS A 233 -35.30 22.23 -17.10
CA LYS A 233 -35.24 20.97 -17.83
C LYS A 233 -35.03 21.26 -19.31
N ILE A 234 -33.91 20.77 -19.84
CA ILE A 234 -33.63 20.77 -21.28
C ILE A 234 -33.87 19.37 -21.83
N ASP A 235 -34.80 19.24 -22.77
CA ASP A 235 -35.03 18.01 -23.52
C ASP A 235 -34.35 18.11 -24.88
N LEU A 236 -33.27 17.35 -25.07
CA LEU A 236 -32.45 17.44 -26.27
C LEU A 236 -33.17 16.93 -27.53
N LYS A 237 -34.00 15.88 -27.42
CA LYS A 237 -34.77 15.32 -28.54
C LYS A 237 -35.97 16.19 -28.89
N ALA A 238 -36.73 16.62 -27.89
CA ALA A 238 -37.88 17.50 -28.08
C ALA A 238 -37.46 18.94 -28.42
N LYS A 239 -36.20 19.30 -28.14
CA LYS A 239 -35.62 20.63 -28.34
C LYS A 239 -36.36 21.71 -27.58
N THR A 240 -36.71 21.39 -26.33
CA THR A 240 -37.45 22.30 -25.44
C THR A 240 -36.64 22.64 -24.20
N SER A 241 -36.94 23.81 -23.63
CA SER A 241 -36.48 24.26 -22.31
C SER A 241 -37.70 24.60 -21.47
N THR A 242 -37.80 24.01 -20.27
CA THR A 242 -38.93 24.21 -19.35
C THR A 242 -38.40 24.55 -17.97
N MET A 243 -38.85 25.66 -17.38
CA MET A 243 -38.50 26.01 -16.00
C MET A 243 -39.21 25.06 -15.03
N LEU A 244 -38.44 24.45 -14.13
CA LEU A 244 -38.94 23.59 -13.07
C LEU A 244 -39.01 24.32 -11.72
N ARG A 245 -38.03 25.21 -11.47
CA ARG A 245 -37.90 25.97 -10.23
C ARG A 245 -37.35 27.35 -10.52
N GLU A 246 -37.86 28.36 -9.82
CA GLU A 246 -37.32 29.72 -9.80
C GLU A 246 -36.31 29.88 -8.65
N PHE A 247 -35.20 30.58 -8.90
CA PHE A 247 -34.22 31.03 -7.92
C PHE A 247 -34.56 32.46 -7.48
N LYS A 248 -35.25 32.59 -6.34
CA LYS A 248 -35.82 33.86 -5.86
C LYS A 248 -34.81 34.77 -5.17
N HIS A 249 -33.62 34.26 -4.88
CA HIS A 249 -32.56 34.99 -4.19
C HIS A 249 -31.26 35.01 -4.99
N GLU A 250 -31.38 34.95 -6.32
CA GLU A 250 -30.24 34.97 -7.26
C GLU A 250 -29.25 33.84 -6.96
N GLU A 251 -29.75 32.65 -6.62
CA GLU A 251 -28.91 31.50 -6.33
C GLU A 251 -28.06 31.09 -7.55
N GLU A 252 -26.73 31.06 -7.39
CA GLU A 252 -25.80 30.63 -8.43
C GLU A 252 -25.18 29.27 -8.07
N PHE A 253 -25.29 28.28 -8.95
CA PHE A 253 -24.69 26.97 -8.75
C PHE A 253 -23.53 26.73 -9.72
N GLY A 254 -22.30 26.83 -9.22
CA GLY A 254 -21.08 26.58 -10.00
C GLY A 254 -20.84 25.10 -10.32
N CYS A 255 -21.56 24.20 -9.65
CA CYS A 255 -21.61 22.77 -9.91
C CYS A 255 -22.99 22.23 -9.52
N LEU A 256 -23.51 21.30 -10.32
CA LEU A 256 -24.77 20.59 -10.12
C LEU A 256 -24.49 19.11 -10.38
N TRP A 257 -25.07 18.23 -9.57
CA TRP A 257 -25.18 16.82 -9.89
C TRP A 257 -26.54 16.28 -9.50
N VAL A 258 -27.00 15.32 -10.29
CA VAL A 258 -28.29 14.66 -10.08
C VAL A 258 -28.06 13.46 -9.18
N GLY A 259 -28.78 13.41 -8.06
CA GLY A 259 -28.84 12.27 -7.16
C GLY A 259 -29.91 11.27 -7.59
N ASP A 260 -30.30 10.40 -6.65
CA ASP A 260 -31.35 9.40 -6.90
C ASP A 260 -32.70 10.08 -7.18
N LYS A 261 -33.52 9.39 -8.00
CA LYS A 261 -34.92 9.73 -8.24
C LYS A 261 -35.67 9.80 -6.89
N VAL A 262 -36.52 10.81 -6.72
CA VAL A 262 -37.39 10.92 -5.55
C VAL A 262 -38.49 9.86 -5.66
N VAL A 263 -38.59 9.04 -4.62
CA VAL A 263 -39.53 7.92 -4.58
C VAL A 263 -40.92 8.44 -4.22
N ALA A 264 -41.92 8.11 -5.04
CA ALA A 264 -43.30 8.46 -4.75
C ALA A 264 -43.78 7.74 -3.48
N GLN A 265 -44.56 8.42 -2.63
CA GLN A 265 -45.03 7.85 -1.36
C GLN A 265 -45.86 6.54 -1.53
N GLY A 266 -46.53 6.39 -2.66
CA GLY A 266 -47.28 5.18 -3.03
C GLY A 266 -46.46 4.11 -3.76
N ALA A 267 -45.24 4.42 -4.18
CA ALA A 267 -44.34 3.45 -4.80
C ALA A 267 -43.77 2.48 -3.74
N PRO A 268 -43.21 1.32 -4.13
CA PRO A 268 -42.74 0.34 -3.16
C PRO A 268 -41.58 0.84 -2.30
N ALA A 269 -41.50 0.41 -1.03
CA ALA A 269 -40.30 0.60 -0.22
C ALA A 269 -39.13 -0.25 -0.75
N ALA A 270 -37.92 -0.05 -0.21
CA ALA A 270 -36.76 -0.83 -0.61
C ALA A 270 -36.97 -2.32 -0.28
N ALA A 271 -36.50 -3.19 -1.18
CA ALA A 271 -36.40 -4.61 -0.90
C ALA A 271 -35.45 -4.86 0.29
N THR A 272 -35.64 -5.98 0.98
CA THR A 272 -34.80 -6.39 2.11
C THR A 272 -34.07 -7.69 1.80
N ASP A 273 -33.17 -8.14 2.68
CA ASP A 273 -32.41 -9.39 2.53
C ASP A 273 -31.65 -9.51 1.20
N LEU A 274 -31.16 -8.37 0.69
CA LEU A 274 -30.44 -8.32 -0.58
C LEU A 274 -29.09 -9.03 -0.45
N ALA A 275 -28.86 -10.04 -1.28
CA ALA A 275 -27.61 -10.81 -1.31
C ALA A 275 -27.26 -11.23 -2.74
N ALA A 276 -25.97 -11.13 -3.07
CA ALA A 276 -25.42 -11.66 -4.32
C ALA A 276 -24.74 -13.01 -4.07
N ASP A 277 -25.03 -13.99 -4.91
CA ASP A 277 -24.47 -15.34 -4.86
C ASP A 277 -23.95 -15.73 -6.25
N PHE A 278 -22.63 -15.67 -6.42
CA PHE A 278 -21.91 -16.08 -7.62
C PHE A 278 -21.02 -17.26 -7.25
N ALA A 279 -21.48 -18.47 -7.54
CA ALA A 279 -20.79 -19.69 -7.15
C ALA A 279 -19.53 -19.91 -8.00
N ASN A 280 -18.45 -20.38 -7.37
CA ASN A 280 -17.25 -20.89 -8.04
C ASN A 280 -16.62 -19.96 -9.09
N GLY A 281 -16.73 -18.63 -8.92
CA GLY A 281 -16.19 -17.67 -9.88
C GLY A 281 -16.99 -17.56 -11.18
N GLU A 282 -18.20 -18.11 -11.24
CA GLU A 282 -19.08 -17.96 -12.40
C GLU A 282 -19.50 -16.49 -12.58
N LEU A 283 -19.62 -16.06 -13.84
CA LEU A 283 -20.08 -14.71 -14.19
C LEU A 283 -21.61 -14.58 -14.22
N THR A 284 -22.32 -15.70 -14.09
CA THR A 284 -23.77 -15.75 -13.91
C THR A 284 -24.08 -16.23 -12.51
N GLY A 285 -24.85 -15.44 -11.78
CA GLY A 285 -25.19 -15.69 -10.38
C GLY A 285 -26.61 -15.25 -10.06
N LYS A 286 -26.88 -15.16 -8.75
CA LYS A 286 -28.21 -14.90 -8.21
C LYS A 286 -28.18 -13.67 -7.32
N ILE A 287 -29.12 -12.75 -7.59
CA ILE A 287 -29.47 -11.67 -6.68
C ILE A 287 -30.75 -12.09 -5.94
N ASN A 288 -30.60 -12.38 -4.66
CA ASN A 288 -31.68 -12.76 -3.76
C ASN A 288 -32.17 -11.53 -3.00
N PHE A 289 -33.48 -11.39 -2.83
CA PHE A 289 -34.08 -10.28 -2.08
C PHE A 289 -35.52 -10.62 -1.65
N THR A 290 -36.01 -9.95 -0.62
CA THR A 290 -37.41 -9.99 -0.20
C THR A 290 -38.12 -8.72 -0.67
N ALA A 291 -39.17 -8.88 -1.49
CA ALA A 291 -39.98 -7.76 -1.96
C ALA A 291 -40.68 -7.04 -0.77
N PRO A 292 -40.86 -5.72 -0.83
CA PRO A 292 -41.42 -4.96 0.28
C PRO A 292 -42.89 -5.32 0.55
N GLU A 293 -43.29 -5.29 1.82
CA GLU A 293 -44.69 -5.40 2.26
C GLU A 293 -45.38 -4.03 2.37
N LYS A 294 -44.62 -2.94 2.22
CA LYS A 294 -45.10 -1.58 2.39
C LYS A 294 -44.64 -0.65 1.27
N THR A 295 -45.42 0.38 1.02
CA THR A 295 -45.01 1.51 0.17
C THR A 295 -43.93 2.32 0.89
N TYR A 296 -43.23 3.17 0.16
CA TYR A 296 -42.26 4.10 0.71
C TYR A 296 -42.87 5.00 1.81
N GLY A 297 -44.12 5.43 1.64
CA GLY A 297 -44.88 6.18 2.64
C GLY A 297 -45.48 5.33 3.78
N GLY A 298 -45.16 4.04 3.86
CA GLY A 298 -45.53 3.15 4.97
C GLY A 298 -46.91 2.49 4.89
N GLN A 299 -47.65 2.67 3.78
CA GLN A 299 -48.92 1.98 3.57
C GLN A 299 -48.68 0.51 3.19
N THR A 300 -49.66 -0.37 3.42
CA THR A 300 -49.52 -1.79 3.06
C THR A 300 -49.54 -1.98 1.55
N LEU A 301 -48.64 -2.81 1.02
CA LEU A 301 -48.64 -3.28 -0.36
C LEU A 301 -49.27 -4.66 -0.46
N THR A 302 -50.04 -4.89 -1.52
CA THR A 302 -50.63 -6.18 -1.83
C THR A 302 -50.58 -6.44 -3.32
N GLY A 303 -50.50 -7.71 -3.72
CA GLY A 303 -50.61 -8.11 -5.12
C GLY A 303 -49.26 -8.25 -5.83
N GLU A 304 -49.33 -8.28 -7.15
CA GLU A 304 -48.19 -8.46 -8.04
C GLU A 304 -47.38 -7.16 -8.16
N LEU A 305 -46.06 -7.29 -8.13
CA LEU A 305 -45.08 -6.23 -8.29
C LEU A 305 -44.11 -6.61 -9.41
N THR A 306 -43.59 -5.63 -10.12
CA THR A 306 -42.46 -5.82 -11.05
C THR A 306 -41.18 -5.47 -10.31
N TYR A 307 -40.04 -6.01 -10.69
CA TYR A 307 -38.74 -5.57 -10.21
C TYR A 307 -37.75 -5.47 -11.37
N LYS A 308 -36.74 -4.61 -11.20
CA LYS A 308 -35.56 -4.57 -12.05
C LYS A 308 -34.31 -4.73 -11.20
N VAL A 309 -33.34 -5.47 -11.72
CA VAL A 309 -32.01 -5.59 -11.13
C VAL A 309 -31.05 -4.76 -11.97
N LEU A 310 -30.26 -3.94 -11.30
CA LEU A 310 -29.25 -3.09 -11.90
C LEU A 310 -27.87 -3.61 -11.51
N VAL A 311 -26.95 -3.58 -12.48
CA VAL A 311 -25.52 -3.85 -12.29
C VAL A 311 -24.79 -2.57 -12.67
N ASP A 312 -24.00 -2.02 -11.74
CA ASP A 312 -23.28 -0.75 -11.89
C ASP A 312 -24.19 0.41 -12.34
N GLY A 313 -25.43 0.41 -11.82
CA GLY A 313 -26.45 1.41 -12.12
C GLY A 313 -27.20 1.21 -13.44
N LEU A 314 -26.79 0.26 -14.28
CA LEU A 314 -27.48 -0.07 -15.53
C LEU A 314 -28.45 -1.23 -15.33
N GLU A 315 -29.63 -1.13 -15.91
CA GLU A 315 -30.60 -2.23 -15.88
C GLU A 315 -30.03 -3.48 -16.58
N ASN A 316 -29.98 -4.59 -15.84
CA ASN A 316 -29.52 -5.88 -16.32
C ASN A 316 -30.70 -6.80 -16.70
N MET A 317 -31.74 -6.84 -15.86
CA MET A 317 -32.92 -7.67 -16.09
C MET A 317 -34.17 -7.13 -15.36
N GLN A 318 -35.35 -7.57 -15.80
CA GLN A 318 -36.64 -7.33 -15.12
C GLN A 318 -37.44 -8.62 -14.89
N GLY A 319 -38.24 -8.66 -13.83
CA GLY A 319 -39.10 -9.80 -13.49
C GLY A 319 -40.30 -9.39 -12.65
N SER A 320 -41.11 -10.36 -12.21
CA SER A 320 -42.26 -10.11 -11.34
C SER A 320 -42.20 -10.91 -10.03
N THR A 321 -42.82 -10.36 -9.00
CA THR A 321 -42.92 -10.95 -7.67
C THR A 321 -44.21 -10.53 -6.98
N GLN A 322 -44.38 -10.89 -5.70
CA GLN A 322 -45.50 -10.47 -4.87
C GLN A 322 -44.98 -9.69 -3.66
N ALA A 323 -45.79 -8.76 -3.14
CA ALA A 323 -45.46 -8.05 -1.90
C ALA A 323 -45.07 -9.04 -0.78
N GLY A 324 -43.96 -8.77 -0.08
CA GLY A 324 -43.42 -9.63 0.99
C GLY A 324 -42.72 -10.92 0.55
N LYS A 325 -42.69 -11.24 -0.76
CA LYS A 325 -42.17 -12.52 -1.25
C LYS A 325 -40.64 -12.49 -1.44
N ALA A 326 -39.98 -13.51 -0.91
CA ALA A 326 -38.59 -13.82 -1.25
C ALA A 326 -38.46 -14.19 -2.74
N THR A 327 -37.52 -13.55 -3.42
CA THR A 327 -37.35 -13.57 -4.86
C THR A 327 -35.87 -13.76 -5.20
N THR A 328 -35.61 -14.51 -6.27
CA THR A 328 -34.27 -14.71 -6.81
C THR A 328 -34.26 -14.31 -8.27
N ALA A 329 -33.31 -13.45 -8.61
CA ALA A 329 -33.07 -12.97 -9.96
C ALA A 329 -31.74 -13.53 -10.48
N GLU A 330 -31.73 -14.11 -11.67
CA GLU A 330 -30.49 -14.52 -12.32
C GLU A 330 -29.86 -13.31 -13.03
N VAL A 331 -28.58 -13.08 -12.79
CA VAL A 331 -27.83 -11.93 -13.33
C VAL A 331 -26.53 -12.43 -13.93
N THR A 332 -26.24 -12.00 -15.14
CA THR A 332 -24.94 -12.19 -15.80
C THR A 332 -24.21 -10.85 -15.86
N THR A 333 -22.95 -10.82 -15.44
CA THR A 333 -22.08 -9.64 -15.48
C THR A 333 -20.66 -10.01 -15.93
N THR A 334 -19.69 -9.10 -15.79
CA THR A 334 -18.27 -9.30 -16.08
C THR A 334 -17.49 -9.70 -14.83
N GLN A 335 -16.21 -10.03 -15.01
CA GLN A 335 -15.29 -10.21 -13.88
C GLN A 335 -14.92 -8.86 -13.26
N GLY A 336 -14.85 -8.80 -11.92
CA GLY A 336 -14.41 -7.64 -11.16
C GLY A 336 -15.38 -7.24 -10.05
N LEU A 337 -15.14 -6.06 -9.48
CA LEU A 337 -16.03 -5.46 -8.48
C LEU A 337 -17.26 -4.87 -9.16
N HIS A 338 -18.43 -5.23 -8.64
CA HIS A 338 -19.72 -4.76 -9.11
C HIS A 338 -20.60 -4.28 -7.96
N ASP A 339 -21.43 -3.27 -8.26
CA ASP A 339 -22.52 -2.83 -7.40
C ASP A 339 -23.84 -3.38 -7.95
N PHE A 340 -24.66 -3.98 -7.10
CA PHE A 340 -25.97 -4.51 -7.46
C PHE A 340 -27.07 -3.73 -6.77
N ALA A 341 -28.13 -3.43 -7.49
CA ALA A 341 -29.31 -2.80 -6.93
C ALA A 341 -30.61 -3.47 -7.40
N VAL A 342 -31.62 -3.46 -6.54
CA VAL A 342 -32.97 -3.93 -6.86
C VAL A 342 -33.94 -2.78 -6.64
N ILE A 343 -34.77 -2.52 -7.65
CA ILE A 343 -35.87 -1.55 -7.59
C ILE A 343 -37.16 -2.30 -7.85
N VAL A 344 -38.09 -2.25 -6.89
CA VAL A 344 -39.43 -2.84 -7.01
C VAL A 344 -40.42 -1.77 -7.47
N ILE A 345 -41.31 -2.12 -8.39
CA ILE A 345 -42.12 -1.21 -9.19
C ILE A 345 -43.59 -1.59 -9.04
N ASN A 346 -44.46 -0.59 -8.86
CA ASN A 346 -45.92 -0.75 -8.95
C ASN A 346 -46.53 0.33 -9.87
N ALA A 347 -47.85 0.51 -9.83
CA ALA A 347 -48.55 1.51 -10.66
C ALA A 347 -48.17 2.98 -10.36
N GLU A 348 -47.64 3.26 -9.16
CA GLU A 348 -47.13 4.58 -8.76
C GLU A 348 -45.68 4.81 -9.22
N GLY A 349 -45.04 3.79 -9.80
CA GLY A 349 -43.72 3.84 -10.42
C GLY A 349 -42.62 3.11 -9.64
N ASP A 350 -41.38 3.50 -9.91
CA ASP A 350 -40.17 2.99 -9.27
C ASP A 350 -40.18 3.25 -7.76
N GLY A 351 -40.02 2.18 -6.99
CA GLY A 351 -39.85 2.22 -5.54
C GLY A 351 -38.44 2.63 -5.10
N ASP A 352 -38.23 2.57 -3.78
CA ASP A 352 -36.93 2.85 -3.19
C ASP A 352 -35.91 1.75 -3.52
N LYS A 353 -34.65 2.16 -3.67
CA LYS A 353 -33.57 1.31 -4.16
C LYS A 353 -32.93 0.55 -3.00
N ALA A 354 -32.87 -0.78 -3.12
CA ALA A 354 -32.01 -1.60 -2.25
C ALA A 354 -30.68 -1.84 -2.97
N GLU A 355 -29.55 -1.65 -2.29
CA GLU A 355 -28.21 -1.78 -2.91
C GLU A 355 -27.24 -2.59 -2.05
N ILE A 356 -26.38 -3.38 -2.71
CA ILE A 356 -25.18 -4.01 -2.16
C ILE A 356 -23.99 -3.63 -3.06
N LYS A 357 -22.87 -3.28 -2.45
CA LYS A 357 -21.73 -2.66 -3.14
C LYS A 357 -20.46 -3.47 -2.98
N ASN A 358 -19.52 -3.29 -3.91
CA ASN A 358 -18.19 -3.90 -3.90
C ASN A 358 -18.22 -5.44 -3.83
N ILE A 359 -19.11 -6.06 -4.59
CA ILE A 359 -19.17 -7.53 -4.70
C ILE A 359 -18.23 -7.94 -5.82
N TYR A 360 -17.24 -8.78 -5.52
CA TYR A 360 -16.34 -9.32 -6.53
C TYR A 360 -16.98 -10.53 -7.24
N VAL A 361 -17.15 -10.44 -8.55
CA VAL A 361 -17.65 -11.52 -9.42
C VAL A 361 -16.50 -12.05 -10.28
N GLY A 362 -16.45 -13.36 -10.49
CA GLY A 362 -15.36 -14.00 -11.25
C GLY A 362 -14.27 -14.62 -10.36
N HIS A 363 -13.18 -15.04 -10.99
CA HIS A 363 -11.99 -15.51 -10.29
C HIS A 363 -11.23 -14.30 -9.71
N ASP A 364 -10.92 -14.36 -8.42
CA ASP A 364 -10.19 -13.32 -7.71
C ASP A 364 -8.70 -13.63 -7.66
N THR A 365 -7.89 -12.60 -7.42
CA THR A 365 -6.46 -12.75 -7.22
C THR A 365 -6.19 -13.30 -5.82
N PRO A 366 -5.41 -14.37 -5.64
CA PRO A 366 -5.05 -14.87 -4.32
C PRO A 366 -4.39 -13.81 -3.44
N LYS A 367 -4.79 -13.72 -2.17
CA LYS A 367 -4.09 -12.92 -1.16
C LYS A 367 -2.65 -13.41 -1.00
N GLN A 368 -1.79 -12.50 -0.53
CA GLN A 368 -0.42 -12.82 -0.16
C GLN A 368 -0.35 -13.98 0.84
N VAL A 369 0.66 -14.83 0.70
CA VAL A 369 0.89 -15.95 1.63
C VAL A 369 1.28 -15.43 3.01
N LYS A 370 1.06 -16.25 4.04
CA LYS A 370 1.41 -15.92 5.44
C LYS A 370 2.55 -16.81 5.93
N ASN A 371 3.17 -16.40 7.04
CA ASN A 371 4.18 -17.17 7.75
C ASN A 371 5.36 -17.65 6.87
N VAL A 372 5.80 -16.78 5.95
CA VAL A 372 6.95 -17.05 5.09
C VAL A 372 8.22 -17.06 5.94
N LYS A 373 8.83 -18.24 6.10
CA LYS A 373 9.98 -18.45 6.98
C LYS A 373 11.06 -19.25 6.27
N LEU A 374 12.29 -18.75 6.35
CA LEU A 374 13.50 -19.39 5.84
C LEU A 374 14.34 -19.86 7.01
N VAL A 375 14.78 -21.12 6.98
CA VAL A 375 15.67 -21.71 7.99
C VAL A 375 16.79 -22.50 7.33
N GLN A 376 17.87 -22.71 8.08
CA GLN A 376 18.89 -23.70 7.70
C GLN A 376 18.26 -25.10 7.69
N GLY A 377 18.45 -25.84 6.61
CA GLY A 377 18.01 -27.22 6.48
C GLY A 377 18.94 -28.20 7.21
N GLY A 378 18.70 -29.50 7.02
CA GLY A 378 19.49 -30.56 7.68
C GLY A 378 20.96 -30.64 7.25
N ALA A 379 21.35 -29.95 6.17
CA ALA A 379 22.73 -29.83 5.69
C ALA A 379 23.10 -28.35 5.54
N THR A 380 24.39 -28.03 5.65
CA THR A 380 24.91 -26.64 5.63
C THR A 380 24.68 -25.93 4.29
N ASP A 381 24.52 -26.66 3.20
CA ASP A 381 24.23 -26.17 1.85
C ASP A 381 22.73 -26.16 1.52
N LYS A 382 21.85 -26.53 2.46
CA LYS A 382 20.40 -26.61 2.23
C LYS A 382 19.68 -25.57 3.07
N LEU A 383 18.76 -24.85 2.43
CA LEU A 383 17.78 -24.01 3.12
C LEU A 383 16.38 -24.58 2.95
N THR A 384 15.53 -24.38 3.94
CA THR A 384 14.11 -24.76 3.91
C THR A 384 13.26 -23.51 4.05
N LEU A 385 12.41 -23.26 3.05
CA LEU A 385 11.45 -22.18 3.00
C LEU A 385 10.04 -22.74 3.21
N THR A 386 9.28 -22.17 4.13
CA THR A 386 7.89 -22.57 4.43
C THR A 386 6.98 -21.36 4.35
N TRP A 387 5.74 -21.57 3.93
CA TRP A 387 4.65 -20.60 3.96
C TRP A 387 3.30 -21.31 4.13
N ASP A 388 2.29 -20.55 4.57
CA ASP A 388 0.89 -20.99 4.59
C ASP A 388 0.24 -20.76 3.22
N ALA A 389 -0.58 -21.73 2.80
CA ALA A 389 -1.28 -21.64 1.52
C ALA A 389 -2.24 -20.44 1.48
N ALA A 390 -2.31 -19.78 0.32
CA ALA A 390 -3.30 -18.73 0.08
C ALA A 390 -4.65 -19.35 -0.24
N THR A 391 -5.66 -19.09 0.58
CA THR A 391 -7.01 -19.66 0.45
C THR A 391 -8.11 -18.61 0.24
N GLU A 392 -7.73 -17.35 0.16
CA GLU A 392 -8.66 -16.21 0.09
C GLU A 392 -8.28 -15.30 -1.08
N GLY A 393 -9.28 -14.70 -1.73
CA GLY A 393 -9.10 -13.69 -2.77
C GLY A 393 -8.91 -12.28 -2.20
N MET A 394 -8.13 -11.44 -2.88
CA MET A 394 -7.75 -10.08 -2.47
C MET A 394 -8.95 -9.16 -2.25
N ASN A 395 -10.03 -9.36 -3.02
CA ASN A 395 -11.28 -8.64 -2.93
C ASN A 395 -12.36 -9.40 -2.15
N ASN A 396 -11.94 -10.44 -1.40
CA ASN A 396 -12.81 -11.44 -0.77
C ASN A 396 -13.71 -12.17 -1.79
N GLY A 397 -13.28 -12.26 -3.05
CA GLY A 397 -13.93 -13.03 -4.10
C GLY A 397 -13.51 -14.50 -4.09
N TYR A 398 -13.96 -15.24 -5.11
CA TYR A 398 -13.68 -16.66 -5.24
C TYR A 398 -12.25 -16.94 -5.68
N VAL A 399 -11.55 -17.80 -4.94
CA VAL A 399 -10.26 -18.38 -5.32
C VAL A 399 -10.39 -19.88 -5.13
N ASP A 400 -10.08 -20.68 -6.15
CA ASP A 400 -9.91 -22.12 -5.99
C ASP A 400 -8.49 -22.41 -5.44
N PRO A 401 -8.34 -22.86 -4.19
CA PRO A 401 -7.03 -23.12 -3.61
C PRO A 401 -6.23 -24.20 -4.35
N THR A 402 -6.90 -25.07 -5.12
CA THR A 402 -6.24 -26.13 -5.89
C THR A 402 -5.56 -25.61 -7.17
N GLU A 403 -5.95 -24.43 -7.65
CA GLU A 403 -5.36 -23.78 -8.82
C GLU A 403 -4.20 -22.82 -8.45
N VAL A 404 -4.05 -22.50 -7.17
CA VAL A 404 -3.02 -21.57 -6.67
C VAL A 404 -1.64 -22.21 -6.77
N LYS A 405 -0.76 -21.54 -7.51
CA LYS A 405 0.67 -21.84 -7.67
C LYS A 405 1.49 -20.80 -6.92
N TYR A 406 2.73 -21.15 -6.58
CA TYR A 406 3.63 -20.25 -5.87
C TYR A 406 4.91 -20.02 -6.68
N GLN A 407 5.12 -18.76 -7.09
CA GLN A 407 6.39 -18.34 -7.65
C GLN A 407 7.35 -18.02 -6.50
N VAL A 408 8.47 -18.72 -6.44
CA VAL A 408 9.55 -18.52 -5.47
C VAL A 408 10.70 -17.79 -6.17
N ARG A 409 10.98 -16.57 -5.70
CA ARG A 409 12.04 -15.72 -6.22
C ARG A 409 13.15 -15.58 -5.18
N LYS A 410 14.38 -15.90 -5.55
CA LYS A 410 15.57 -15.67 -4.73
C LYS A 410 15.97 -14.20 -4.80
N MET A 411 16.22 -13.62 -3.65
CA MET A 411 16.72 -12.25 -3.50
C MET A 411 18.11 -12.25 -2.86
N PRO A 412 18.95 -11.24 -3.15
CA PRO A 412 18.71 -10.05 -3.99
C PRO A 412 18.85 -10.27 -5.51
N SER A 413 19.22 -11.45 -6.00
CA SER A 413 19.42 -11.67 -7.45
C SER A 413 18.17 -11.47 -8.30
N GLY A 414 16.98 -11.59 -7.71
CA GLY A 414 15.70 -11.45 -8.42
C GLY A 414 15.35 -12.67 -9.29
N GLU A 415 16.10 -13.75 -9.19
CA GLU A 415 15.93 -14.97 -9.98
C GLU A 415 14.69 -15.75 -9.52
N ILE A 416 13.83 -16.17 -10.46
CA ILE A 416 12.77 -17.12 -10.17
C ILE A 416 13.39 -18.51 -10.11
N VAL A 417 13.51 -19.08 -8.92
CA VAL A 417 14.12 -20.39 -8.68
C VAL A 417 13.09 -21.52 -8.75
N ASP A 418 11.80 -21.20 -8.62
CA ASP A 418 10.68 -22.09 -8.87
C ASP A 418 9.46 -21.26 -9.26
N ASN A 419 8.74 -21.68 -10.29
CA ASN A 419 7.50 -21.00 -10.70
C ASN A 419 6.24 -21.73 -10.18
N ALA A 420 6.36 -22.95 -9.67
CA ALA A 420 5.26 -23.74 -9.11
C ALA A 420 5.69 -24.42 -7.81
N GLY A 421 6.32 -23.64 -6.92
CA GLY A 421 6.87 -24.12 -5.66
C GLY A 421 5.81 -24.70 -4.72
N THR A 422 6.26 -25.63 -3.87
CA THR A 422 5.44 -26.22 -2.82
C THR A 422 6.06 -25.94 -1.45
N SER A 423 5.24 -25.82 -0.42
CA SER A 423 5.68 -25.62 0.96
C SER A 423 5.73 -26.99 1.68
N PRO A 424 6.88 -27.40 2.27
CA PRO A 424 8.16 -26.70 2.31
C PRO A 424 8.96 -26.80 0.99
N TYR A 425 9.58 -25.69 0.58
CA TYR A 425 10.51 -25.63 -0.55
C TYR A 425 11.96 -25.77 -0.05
N THR A 426 12.79 -26.53 -0.77
CA THR A 426 14.21 -26.70 -0.44
C THR A 426 15.08 -26.02 -1.49
N TYR A 427 15.94 -25.11 -1.04
CA TYR A 427 16.96 -24.48 -1.89
C TYR A 427 18.34 -25.04 -1.59
N THR A 428 19.15 -25.22 -2.63
CA THR A 428 20.56 -25.63 -2.49
C THR A 428 21.45 -24.43 -2.74
N VAL A 429 22.22 -24.05 -1.72
CA VAL A 429 23.19 -22.96 -1.77
C VAL A 429 24.37 -23.39 -2.64
N THR A 430 24.63 -22.65 -3.71
CA THR A 430 25.78 -22.83 -4.62
C THR A 430 26.69 -21.62 -4.65
N GLN A 431 26.33 -20.57 -3.92
CA GLN A 431 27.03 -19.30 -3.90
C GLN A 431 28.40 -19.46 -3.22
N GLU A 432 29.43 -18.93 -3.85
CA GLU A 432 30.79 -18.89 -3.28
C GLU A 432 30.97 -17.64 -2.41
N LYS A 433 30.45 -16.50 -2.87
CA LYS A 433 30.52 -15.22 -2.14
C LYS A 433 29.45 -15.17 -1.06
N ALA A 434 29.81 -14.64 0.10
CA ALA A 434 28.91 -14.27 1.18
C ALA A 434 27.77 -13.35 0.68
N GLU A 435 26.52 -13.70 0.99
CA GLU A 435 25.32 -12.94 0.60
C GLU A 435 24.21 -13.12 1.64
N LYS A 436 23.41 -12.08 1.88
CA LYS A 436 22.12 -12.22 2.60
C LYS A 436 21.03 -12.69 1.65
N CYS A 437 20.72 -13.98 1.72
CA CYS A 437 19.66 -14.60 0.95
C CYS A 437 18.32 -14.51 1.66
N PHE A 438 17.27 -14.23 0.89
CA PHE A 438 15.88 -14.40 1.28
C PHE A 438 15.05 -14.75 0.03
N PHE A 439 13.81 -15.15 0.24
CA PHE A 439 12.91 -15.51 -0.86
C PHE A 439 11.62 -14.72 -0.77
N ASP A 440 11.15 -14.25 -1.92
CA ASP A 440 9.78 -13.78 -2.09
C ASP A 440 8.92 -14.94 -2.60
N VAL A 441 7.79 -15.18 -1.94
CA VAL A 441 6.78 -16.15 -2.38
C VAL A 441 5.58 -15.37 -2.89
N THR A 442 5.23 -15.57 -4.16
CA THR A 442 4.10 -14.91 -4.81
C THR A 442 3.05 -15.95 -5.20
N PRO A 443 1.85 -15.94 -4.58
CA PRO A 443 0.75 -16.80 -5.00
C PRO A 443 0.12 -16.28 -6.29
N TYR A 444 -0.25 -17.18 -7.20
CA TYR A 444 -0.90 -16.80 -8.45
C TYR A 444 -1.69 -17.97 -9.05
N ILE A 445 -2.68 -17.67 -9.91
CA ILE A 445 -3.43 -18.68 -10.68
C ILE A 445 -2.92 -18.66 -12.14
N ASP A 446 -2.91 -17.47 -12.73
CA ASP A 446 -2.44 -17.15 -14.09
C ASP A 446 -1.76 -15.76 -14.13
N ASP A 447 -1.54 -15.21 -15.32
CA ASP A 447 -0.87 -13.91 -15.51
C ASP A 447 -1.71 -12.70 -15.05
N GLU A 448 -3.04 -12.82 -15.03
CA GLU A 448 -3.97 -11.76 -14.61
C GLU A 448 -4.24 -11.83 -13.09
N HIS A 449 -4.13 -13.01 -12.49
CA HIS A 449 -4.42 -13.28 -11.07
C HIS A 449 -3.15 -13.57 -10.27
N LYS A 450 -2.24 -12.60 -10.25
CA LYS A 450 -0.98 -12.67 -9.50
C LYS A 450 -1.03 -11.81 -8.24
N GLY A 451 -0.92 -12.46 -7.09
CA GLY A 451 -0.92 -11.81 -5.77
C GLY A 451 0.36 -11.03 -5.50
N LEU A 452 0.43 -10.42 -4.31
CA LEU A 452 1.62 -9.70 -3.86
C LEU A 452 2.69 -10.66 -3.32
N PRO A 453 3.98 -10.39 -3.59
CA PRO A 453 5.08 -11.16 -3.00
C PRO A 453 5.15 -10.97 -1.49
N THR A 454 5.47 -12.04 -0.76
CA THR A 454 5.80 -11.98 0.67
C THR A 454 7.21 -12.50 0.91
N ALA A 455 8.05 -11.66 1.52
CA ALA A 455 9.45 -11.97 1.81
C ALA A 455 9.61 -12.87 3.05
N SER A 456 10.56 -13.80 2.99
CA SER A 456 11.08 -14.50 4.16
C SER A 456 12.02 -13.62 5.00
N ASN A 457 12.39 -14.10 6.18
CA ASN A 457 13.60 -13.62 6.87
C ASN A 457 14.86 -13.87 6.01
N LYS A 458 15.93 -13.13 6.33
CA LYS A 458 17.23 -13.20 5.64
C LYS A 458 18.19 -14.14 6.37
N ILE A 459 18.96 -14.93 5.62
CA ILE A 459 20.02 -15.81 6.12
C ILE A 459 21.30 -15.56 5.32
N MET A 460 22.45 -15.56 6.01
CA MET A 460 23.77 -15.52 5.35
C MET A 460 24.05 -16.85 4.66
N ILE A 461 24.40 -16.80 3.37
CA ILE A 461 24.79 -17.95 2.56
C ILE A 461 26.16 -17.73 1.92
N GLY A 462 26.72 -18.81 1.39
CA GLY A 462 28.03 -18.83 0.74
C GLY A 462 29.16 -19.10 1.71
N LYS A 463 30.39 -18.78 1.32
CA LYS A 463 31.55 -18.98 2.19
C LYS A 463 31.63 -17.87 3.25
N PRO A 464 31.92 -18.22 4.53
CA PRO A 464 32.24 -17.22 5.55
C PRO A 464 33.44 -16.37 5.14
N PHE A 465 33.50 -15.14 5.66
CA PHE A 465 34.66 -14.28 5.47
C PHE A 465 35.89 -14.88 6.14
N GLU A 466 37.06 -14.78 5.48
CA GLU A 466 38.34 -15.18 6.06
C GLU A 466 38.96 -14.04 6.88
N VAL A 467 39.93 -14.37 7.73
CA VAL A 467 40.70 -13.40 8.50
C VAL A 467 42.03 -13.13 7.77
N PRO A 468 42.43 -11.86 7.54
CA PRO A 468 41.86 -10.64 8.11
C PRO A 468 40.52 -10.23 7.47
N TYR A 469 39.58 -9.83 8.33
CA TYR A 469 38.30 -9.26 7.93
C TYR A 469 38.29 -7.77 8.26
N THR A 470 37.68 -6.96 7.39
CA THR A 470 37.53 -5.52 7.59
C THR A 470 36.12 -5.08 7.17
N ALA A 471 35.56 -4.11 7.90
CA ALA A 471 34.43 -3.32 7.46
C ALA A 471 34.66 -1.83 7.73
N THR A 472 34.66 -1.03 6.67
CA THR A 472 34.88 0.43 6.70
C THR A 472 33.59 1.22 6.48
N PHE A 473 32.51 0.53 6.11
CA PHE A 473 31.19 1.10 5.80
C PHE A 473 31.19 2.15 4.68
N ASP A 474 32.23 2.15 3.83
CA ASP A 474 32.35 3.04 2.67
C ASP A 474 31.26 2.78 1.61
N THR A 475 30.70 1.56 1.58
CA THR A 475 29.74 1.12 0.57
C THR A 475 28.50 0.50 1.19
N ASN A 476 27.36 0.71 0.53
CA ASN A 476 26.10 0.10 0.95
C ASN A 476 26.14 -1.43 0.86
N ASP A 477 26.86 -1.99 -0.12
CA ASP A 477 27.00 -3.44 -0.31
C ASP A 477 27.60 -4.13 0.92
N GLU A 478 28.52 -3.47 1.62
CA GLU A 478 29.09 -3.98 2.86
C GLU A 478 28.06 -3.94 4.01
N VAL A 479 27.38 -2.82 4.17
CA VAL A 479 26.34 -2.61 5.20
C VAL A 479 25.20 -3.62 5.05
N LEU A 480 24.81 -3.94 3.81
CA LEU A 480 23.74 -4.91 3.53
C LEU A 480 24.06 -6.33 4.04
N LEU A 481 25.32 -6.64 4.36
CA LEU A 481 25.72 -7.92 4.95
C LEU A 481 25.59 -7.95 6.48
N PHE A 482 25.43 -6.79 7.14
CA PHE A 482 25.25 -6.69 8.59
C PHE A 482 23.81 -6.93 8.99
N THR A 483 23.59 -7.60 10.12
CA THR A 483 22.27 -7.84 10.71
C THR A 483 22.03 -6.89 11.86
N ILE A 484 20.85 -6.28 11.91
CA ILE A 484 20.42 -5.43 13.01
C ILE A 484 19.28 -6.15 13.73
N GLU A 485 19.38 -6.26 15.05
CA GLU A 485 18.29 -6.71 15.90
C GLU A 485 17.89 -5.56 16.83
N HIS A 486 16.66 -5.11 16.65
CA HIS A 486 16.04 -4.08 17.46
C HIS A 486 15.31 -4.74 18.63
N ILE A 487 15.65 -4.36 19.87
CA ILE A 487 15.05 -4.96 21.07
C ILE A 487 14.42 -3.87 21.94
N GLY A 488 13.09 -3.78 21.89
CA GLY A 488 12.28 -2.86 22.67
C GLY A 488 11.29 -2.10 21.81
N ASP A 489 10.55 -1.16 22.41
CA ASP A 489 9.55 -0.32 21.73
C ASP A 489 10.07 1.12 21.48
N GLY A 490 11.37 1.35 21.66
CA GLY A 490 11.99 2.68 21.53
C GLY A 490 12.38 3.01 20.10
N ASN A 491 12.61 4.29 19.79
CA ASN A 491 13.02 4.73 18.44
C ASN A 491 14.55 4.65 18.20
N ALA A 492 15.29 3.95 19.06
CA ALA A 492 16.73 3.76 18.88
C ALA A 492 16.97 2.57 17.96
N TYR A 493 17.56 2.78 16.78
CA TYR A 493 17.99 1.70 15.90
C TYR A 493 19.31 2.04 15.24
N TRP A 494 20.11 1.01 14.95
CA TRP A 494 21.31 1.14 14.14
C TRP A 494 20.93 1.56 12.72
N ASP A 495 21.64 2.55 12.19
CA ASP A 495 21.47 3.05 10.83
C ASP A 495 22.85 3.35 10.23
N TRP A 496 22.95 3.27 8.91
CA TRP A 496 24.15 3.64 8.19
C TRP A 496 24.06 5.07 7.72
N ASP A 497 25.02 5.89 8.13
CA ASP A 497 25.09 7.27 7.68
C ASP A 497 25.64 7.34 6.25
N TYR A 498 24.76 7.59 5.27
CA TYR A 498 25.16 7.63 3.87
C TYR A 498 26.18 8.73 3.55
N ASP A 499 26.17 9.86 4.27
CA ASP A 499 27.08 10.96 3.95
C ASP A 499 28.46 10.74 4.57
N TYR A 500 28.49 10.23 5.81
CA TYR A 500 29.72 10.09 6.58
C TYR A 500 30.29 8.67 6.63
N LYS A 501 29.56 7.68 6.09
CA LYS A 501 30.03 6.30 5.88
C LYS A 501 30.40 5.54 7.17
N PHE A 502 29.60 5.69 8.23
CA PHE A 502 29.74 4.91 9.46
C PHE A 502 28.37 4.39 9.96
N MET A 503 28.38 3.45 10.89
CA MET A 503 27.17 3.03 11.59
C MET A 503 26.88 3.95 12.77
N LYS A 504 25.61 4.30 12.99
CA LYS A 504 25.18 5.14 14.11
C LYS A 504 23.92 4.60 14.76
N ILE A 505 23.73 4.91 16.04
CA ILE A 505 22.45 4.75 16.72
C ILE A 505 22.19 5.99 17.57
N TYR A 506 20.99 6.54 17.43
CA TYR A 506 20.56 7.75 18.13
C TYR A 506 19.32 7.51 18.96
N SER A 507 19.33 7.99 20.20
CA SER A 507 18.12 8.20 20.99
C SER A 507 18.44 9.07 22.20
N SER A 508 17.56 10.04 22.44
CA SER A 508 17.53 10.93 23.62
C SER A 508 16.20 10.87 24.36
N THR A 509 15.32 9.93 23.99
CA THR A 509 13.98 9.78 24.57
C THR A 509 13.67 8.36 25.04
N ALA A 510 14.47 7.37 24.63
CA ALA A 510 14.35 5.97 25.04
C ALA A 510 15.73 5.34 25.30
N PRO A 511 15.83 4.35 26.21
CA PRO A 511 17.03 3.52 26.34
C PRO A 511 17.40 2.85 25.02
N LYS A 512 18.69 2.58 24.82
CA LYS A 512 19.20 1.77 23.73
C LYS A 512 19.39 0.32 24.21
N ASN A 513 19.04 -0.66 23.38
CA ASN A 513 19.24 -2.08 23.68
C ASN A 513 19.41 -2.89 22.38
N ASP A 514 20.06 -2.28 21.40
CA ASP A 514 20.04 -2.73 20.00
C ASP A 514 21.39 -3.29 19.57
N TRP A 515 21.32 -4.33 18.75
CA TRP A 515 22.50 -5.07 18.31
C TRP A 515 22.76 -4.86 16.82
N LEU A 516 24.04 -4.71 16.49
CA LEU A 516 24.57 -4.79 15.14
C LEU A 516 25.55 -5.97 15.05
N PHE A 517 25.28 -6.90 14.14
CA PHE A 517 26.09 -8.08 13.92
C PHE A 517 26.84 -8.01 12.59
N THR A 518 28.14 -8.34 12.62
CA THR A 518 28.93 -8.57 11.40
C THR A 518 28.31 -9.69 10.55
N PRO A 519 28.69 -9.85 9.27
CA PRO A 519 28.52 -11.13 8.59
C PRO A 519 29.29 -12.25 9.30
N PHE A 520 29.03 -13.49 8.89
CA PHE A 520 29.75 -14.67 9.37
C PHE A 520 31.25 -14.70 8.99
N ILE A 521 32.12 -14.86 9.96
CA ILE A 521 33.58 -14.85 9.79
C ILE A 521 34.14 -16.19 10.30
N ALA A 522 34.98 -16.84 9.50
CA ALA A 522 35.62 -18.09 9.87
C ALA A 522 36.73 -17.85 10.90
N ILE A 523 36.68 -18.61 12.01
CA ILE A 523 37.74 -18.68 13.01
C ILE A 523 38.17 -20.13 13.25
N GLU A 524 39.39 -20.30 13.74
CA GLU A 524 40.03 -21.59 14.02
C GLU A 524 40.29 -21.75 15.51
N GLU A 525 39.96 -22.92 16.06
CA GLU A 525 40.25 -23.26 17.46
C GLU A 525 41.73 -23.01 17.83
N GLY A 526 41.95 -22.37 18.99
CA GLY A 526 43.28 -22.10 19.53
C GLY A 526 44.03 -20.94 18.87
N SER A 527 43.45 -20.29 17.85
CA SER A 527 44.00 -19.06 17.27
C SER A 527 43.69 -17.85 18.15
N ILE A 528 44.64 -16.91 18.21
CA ILE A 528 44.50 -15.63 18.91
C ILE A 528 44.17 -14.58 17.86
N TYR A 529 43.03 -13.93 18.05
CA TYR A 529 42.53 -12.89 17.18
C TYR A 529 42.55 -11.54 17.89
N LYS A 530 42.84 -10.48 17.15
CA LYS A 530 42.68 -9.10 17.60
C LYS A 530 41.51 -8.48 16.85
N LEU A 531 40.49 -8.09 17.59
CA LEU A 531 39.41 -7.24 17.11
C LEU A 531 39.80 -5.78 17.38
N SER A 532 39.70 -4.91 16.38
CA SER A 532 39.77 -3.46 16.53
C SER A 532 38.61 -2.78 15.82
N PHE A 533 38.19 -1.64 16.35
CA PHE A 533 37.10 -0.83 15.81
C PHE A 533 37.19 0.58 16.38
N ASP A 534 36.66 1.56 15.66
CA ASP A 534 36.61 2.95 16.10
C ASP A 534 35.24 3.28 16.67
N VAL A 535 35.23 3.97 17.81
CA VAL A 535 34.00 4.48 18.43
C VAL A 535 34.06 5.98 18.63
N ARG A 536 32.91 6.63 18.50
CA ARG A 536 32.69 8.04 18.83
C ARG A 536 31.31 8.18 19.47
N THR A 537 31.13 9.10 20.40
CA THR A 537 29.84 9.42 20.98
C THR A 537 29.53 10.91 20.89
N ILE A 538 28.24 11.26 20.91
CA ILE A 538 27.78 12.57 21.37
C ILE A 538 26.93 12.27 22.58
N GLY A 539 27.30 12.86 23.73
CA GLY A 539 26.78 12.43 25.02
C GLY A 539 27.50 11.21 25.58
N THR A 540 26.96 10.66 26.66
CA THR A 540 27.46 9.47 27.35
C THR A 540 26.70 8.24 26.87
N GLU A 541 27.41 7.32 26.25
CA GLU A 541 26.83 6.07 25.71
C GLU A 541 27.51 4.85 26.32
N LYS A 542 26.80 3.73 26.33
CA LYS A 542 27.32 2.43 26.74
C LYS A 542 27.24 1.44 25.60
N TYR A 543 28.25 0.58 25.54
CA TYR A 543 28.24 -0.56 24.65
C TYR A 543 28.95 -1.77 25.25
N GLU A 544 28.63 -2.95 24.72
CA GLU A 544 29.43 -4.16 24.90
C GLU A 544 29.66 -4.84 23.54
N VAL A 545 30.67 -5.71 23.48
CA VAL A 545 30.94 -6.51 22.28
C VAL A 545 31.06 -7.97 22.66
N LYS A 546 30.38 -8.82 21.90
CA LYS A 546 30.39 -10.28 22.08
C LYS A 546 30.51 -10.97 20.72
N TYR A 547 30.81 -12.26 20.71
CA TYR A 547 30.59 -13.09 19.52
C TYR A 547 29.69 -14.30 19.81
N GLY A 548 29.07 -14.80 18.74
CA GLY A 548 28.10 -15.89 18.78
C GLY A 548 28.08 -16.71 17.49
N LEU A 549 27.18 -17.70 17.43
CA LEU A 549 27.00 -18.59 16.28
C LEU A 549 25.81 -18.26 15.39
N ALA A 550 25.01 -17.28 15.79
CA ALA A 550 23.92 -16.71 15.00
C ALA A 550 23.90 -15.20 15.23
N PRO A 551 23.42 -14.39 14.27
CA PRO A 551 23.35 -12.94 14.39
C PRO A 551 22.10 -12.52 15.19
N GLU A 552 21.99 -13.00 16.43
CA GLU A 552 20.93 -12.69 17.39
C GLU A 552 21.52 -12.58 18.80
N ALA A 553 20.97 -11.71 19.64
CA ALA A 553 21.48 -11.38 20.97
C ALA A 553 21.55 -12.61 21.87
N ALA A 554 20.57 -13.51 21.77
CA ALA A 554 20.55 -14.76 22.54
C ALA A 554 21.72 -15.71 22.21
N ALA A 555 22.30 -15.60 21.02
CA ALA A 555 23.45 -16.40 20.59
C ALA A 555 24.81 -15.75 20.92
N MET A 556 24.83 -14.50 21.38
CA MET A 556 26.04 -13.75 21.76
C MET A 556 26.51 -14.14 23.15
N THR A 557 27.17 -15.29 23.28
CA THR A 557 27.54 -15.86 24.58
C THR A 557 28.98 -15.59 24.99
N GLU A 558 29.86 -15.20 24.06
CA GLU A 558 31.30 -15.06 24.31
C GLU A 558 31.67 -13.57 24.41
N GLN A 559 32.02 -13.10 25.61
CA GLN A 559 32.36 -11.69 25.86
C GLN A 559 33.71 -11.31 25.24
N LEU A 560 33.73 -10.21 24.48
CA LEU A 560 34.95 -9.60 23.95
C LEU A 560 35.28 -8.30 24.65
N VAL A 561 34.30 -7.39 24.77
CA VAL A 561 34.44 -6.12 25.47
C VAL A 561 33.33 -6.05 26.50
N GLU A 562 33.70 -5.96 27.78
CA GLU A 562 32.77 -5.75 28.88
C GLU A 562 31.92 -4.49 28.67
N ASP A 563 30.80 -4.41 29.37
CA ASP A 563 29.91 -3.26 29.36
C ASP A 563 30.67 -1.96 29.72
N THR A 564 30.87 -1.10 28.72
CA THR A 564 31.79 0.05 28.76
C THR A 564 31.04 1.35 28.50
N GLU A 565 31.25 2.35 29.35
CA GLU A 565 30.73 3.71 29.15
C GLU A 565 31.77 4.60 28.44
N VAL A 566 31.31 5.42 27.48
CA VAL A 566 32.15 6.31 26.66
C VAL A 566 31.47 7.67 26.47
N ASP A 567 32.27 8.74 26.54
CA ASP A 567 31.84 10.14 26.43
C ASP A 567 32.85 10.98 25.62
N THR A 568 33.24 10.52 24.42
CA THR A 568 34.22 11.21 23.55
C THR A 568 33.61 11.59 22.21
N ASP A 569 33.71 12.87 21.86
CA ASP A 569 33.26 13.40 20.58
C ASP A 569 34.27 13.22 19.43
N GLN A 570 35.42 12.59 19.71
CA GLN A 570 36.43 12.18 18.74
C GLN A 570 36.42 10.67 18.58
N PHE A 571 36.63 10.20 17.34
CA PHE A 571 36.85 8.77 17.08
C PHE A 571 38.09 8.28 17.83
N ALA A 572 37.91 7.17 18.55
CA ALA A 572 38.96 6.50 19.29
C ALA A 572 38.95 5.01 18.96
N THR A 573 40.11 4.49 18.54
CA THR A 573 40.29 3.07 18.31
C THR A 573 40.24 2.29 19.62
N ARG A 574 39.45 1.23 19.62
CA ARG A 574 39.38 0.21 20.66
C ARG A 574 39.95 -1.08 20.09
N SER A 575 40.58 -1.89 20.94
CA SER A 575 41.03 -3.20 20.53
C SER A 575 41.01 -4.20 21.67
N VAL A 576 40.69 -5.44 21.35
CA VAL A 576 40.75 -6.56 22.29
C VAL A 576 41.28 -7.80 21.59
N GLU A 577 42.06 -8.60 22.32
CA GLU A 577 42.51 -9.90 21.86
C GLU A 577 41.67 -11.01 22.51
N PHE A 578 41.31 -12.03 21.74
CA PHE A 578 40.63 -13.21 22.25
C PHE A 578 41.18 -14.49 21.62
N THR A 579 41.03 -15.61 22.32
CA THR A 579 41.39 -16.92 21.80
C THR A 579 40.13 -17.68 21.41
N ALA A 580 40.05 -18.13 20.16
CA ALA A 580 38.95 -18.95 19.69
C ALA A 580 38.93 -20.32 20.40
N ASN A 581 37.80 -20.67 21.01
CA ASN A 581 37.62 -21.93 21.72
C ASN A 581 37.14 -23.09 20.82
N LYS A 582 36.82 -22.81 19.56
CA LYS A 582 36.39 -23.80 18.54
C LYS A 582 36.58 -23.25 17.13
N THR A 583 36.67 -24.14 16.16
CA THR A 583 36.61 -23.80 14.73
C THR A 583 35.15 -23.64 14.32
N ALA A 584 34.75 -22.46 13.88
CA ALA A 584 33.37 -22.14 13.50
C ALA A 584 33.31 -20.87 12.64
N ALA A 585 32.16 -20.66 11.98
CA ALA A 585 31.78 -19.34 11.52
C ALA A 585 31.10 -18.59 12.67
N ILE A 586 31.57 -17.39 13.00
CA ILE A 586 31.05 -16.57 14.09
C ILE A 586 30.50 -15.24 13.58
N TYR A 587 29.67 -14.62 14.41
CA TYR A 587 29.15 -13.27 14.23
C TYR A 587 29.64 -12.44 15.42
N ILE A 588 30.21 -11.26 15.17
CA ILE A 588 30.58 -10.30 16.23
C ILE A 588 29.42 -9.33 16.38
N GLY A 589 28.84 -9.27 17.57
CA GLY A 589 27.74 -8.37 17.93
C GLY A 589 28.23 -7.17 18.71
N PHE A 590 27.86 -5.98 18.24
CA PHE A 590 28.02 -4.70 18.91
C PHE A 590 26.68 -4.28 19.50
N HIS A 591 26.60 -4.22 20.82
CA HIS A 591 25.37 -3.91 21.53
C HIS A 591 25.44 -2.49 22.07
N ALA A 592 24.57 -1.60 21.59
CA ALA A 592 24.37 -0.30 22.21
C ALA A 592 23.30 -0.42 23.30
N ASN A 593 23.72 -0.30 24.57
CA ASN A 593 22.94 -0.68 25.74
C ASN A 593 22.77 0.47 26.76
N THR A 594 22.81 1.71 26.28
CA THR A 594 22.69 2.92 27.10
C THR A 594 21.31 3.03 27.76
N THR A 595 21.28 3.01 29.09
CA THR A 595 20.03 3.16 29.86
C THR A 595 19.76 4.58 30.36
N ASN A 596 20.80 5.42 30.48
CA ASN A 596 20.66 6.81 30.93
C ASN A 596 20.33 7.74 29.75
N VAL A 597 19.04 7.86 29.46
CA VAL A 597 18.51 8.62 28.33
C VAL A 597 18.86 10.12 28.38
N GLU A 598 18.92 10.72 29.56
CA GLU A 598 19.15 12.17 29.72
C GLU A 598 20.55 12.62 29.27
N LYS A 599 21.52 11.71 29.32
CA LYS A 599 22.90 11.95 28.89
C LYS A 599 23.23 11.35 27.52
N ALA A 600 22.34 10.53 26.98
CA ALA A 600 22.53 9.82 25.73
C ALA A 600 22.18 10.72 24.54
N MET A 601 22.93 10.57 23.44
CA MET A 601 22.52 11.06 22.13
C MET A 601 22.92 10.04 21.06
N ASN A 602 24.12 10.16 20.49
CA ASN A 602 24.58 9.34 19.38
C ASN A 602 25.74 8.44 19.80
N PHE A 603 25.71 7.17 19.37
CA PHE A 603 26.85 6.28 19.34
C PHE A 603 27.21 5.97 17.88
N TYR A 604 28.49 6.07 17.54
CA TYR A 604 29.02 5.82 16.20
C TYR A 604 30.05 4.68 16.25
N LEU A 605 30.01 3.81 15.24
CA LEU A 605 30.90 2.67 15.07
C LEU A 605 31.46 2.66 13.65
N ASP A 606 32.77 2.48 13.54
CA ASP A 606 33.45 2.44 12.24
C ASP A 606 34.71 1.54 12.26
N ASN A 607 35.29 1.26 11.10
CA ASN A 607 36.59 0.60 10.90
C ASN A 607 36.76 -0.71 11.68
N ILE A 608 35.77 -1.60 11.62
CA ILE A 608 35.84 -2.92 12.25
C ILE A 608 36.93 -3.73 11.53
N ARG A 609 37.82 -4.35 12.30
CA ARG A 609 38.89 -5.19 11.77
C ARG A 609 39.18 -6.35 12.69
N LEU A 610 39.20 -7.55 12.13
CA LEU A 610 39.60 -8.77 12.82
C LEU A 610 40.88 -9.31 12.18
N GLU A 611 41.89 -9.59 12.99
CA GLU A 611 43.17 -10.15 12.55
C GLU A 611 43.55 -11.37 13.35
N LYS A 612 44.23 -12.34 12.71
CA LYS A 612 44.92 -13.41 13.42
C LYS A 612 46.29 -12.90 13.83
N VAL A 613 46.50 -12.69 15.12
CA VAL A 613 47.76 -12.15 15.68
C VAL A 613 48.65 -13.24 16.28
N GLY A 614 48.12 -14.45 16.44
CA GLY A 614 48.90 -15.59 16.88
C GLY A 614 48.09 -16.86 17.01
N THR A 615 48.69 -17.83 17.68
CA THR A 615 48.07 -19.08 18.10
C THR A 615 48.57 -19.38 19.52
N THR A 616 47.77 -20.07 20.32
CA THR A 616 48.23 -20.48 21.65
C THR A 616 49.45 -21.40 21.51
N ALA A 617 50.43 -21.23 22.41
CA ALA A 617 51.65 -22.06 22.43
C ALA A 617 51.36 -23.56 22.61
N ILE A 618 50.14 -23.92 23.03
CA ILE A 618 49.66 -25.30 23.16
C ILE A 618 49.37 -25.87 21.76
N GLY A 619 48.70 -25.16 20.87
CA GLY A 619 48.36 -25.64 19.53
C GLY A 619 49.60 -25.94 18.66
N CYS A 620 50.68 -25.19 18.86
CA CYS A 620 51.93 -25.33 18.10
C CYS A 620 52.81 -26.52 18.50
N ILE A 621 52.48 -27.25 19.57
CA ILE A 621 53.21 -28.46 19.99
C ILE A 621 52.47 -29.69 19.45
N PRO A 622 53.01 -30.38 18.42
CA PRO A 622 52.42 -31.61 17.89
C PRO A 622 52.23 -32.65 18.99
N THR A 623 51.12 -33.39 18.94
CA THR A 623 50.88 -34.52 19.86
C THR A 623 51.90 -35.65 19.70
N THR A 624 52.70 -35.63 18.64
CA THR A 624 53.75 -36.60 18.31
C THR A 624 55.15 -36.19 18.79
N THR A 625 55.33 -34.99 19.33
CA THR A 625 56.63 -34.56 19.86
C THR A 625 56.83 -35.10 21.28
N THR A 626 57.27 -36.35 21.38
CA THR A 626 57.77 -36.93 22.62
C THR A 626 59.27 -36.65 22.73
N ASP A 627 59.67 -35.90 23.77
CA ASP A 627 61.07 -35.91 24.17
C ASP A 627 61.35 -37.28 24.78
N THR A 628 62.17 -38.11 24.13
CA THR A 628 62.49 -39.46 24.63
C THR A 628 63.13 -39.43 26.00
N ASN A 629 63.69 -38.29 26.41
CA ASN A 629 64.29 -38.07 27.70
C ASN A 629 63.28 -37.67 28.80
N LEU A 630 62.00 -37.51 28.47
CA LEU A 630 60.91 -37.23 29.41
C LEU A 630 59.91 -38.39 29.49
N ARG A 631 59.59 -38.83 30.71
CA ARG A 631 58.49 -39.78 30.96
C ARG A 631 57.42 -39.13 31.82
N ILE A 632 56.19 -39.04 31.30
CA ILE A 632 55.03 -38.51 32.03
C ILE A 632 54.42 -39.63 32.88
N ALA A 633 54.52 -39.52 34.21
CA ALA A 633 53.99 -40.51 35.16
C ALA A 633 53.86 -39.90 36.57
N ASP A 634 53.12 -40.60 37.45
CA ASP A 634 53.04 -40.31 38.88
C ASP A 634 52.68 -38.86 39.24
N GLY A 635 51.75 -38.27 38.49
CA GLY A 635 51.32 -36.89 38.72
C GLY A 635 52.37 -35.83 38.37
N GLY A 636 53.21 -36.09 37.36
CA GLY A 636 54.27 -35.19 36.95
C GLY A 636 55.08 -35.76 35.79
N PHE A 637 56.40 -35.54 35.80
CA PHE A 637 57.31 -36.14 34.82
C PHE A 637 58.66 -36.54 35.44
N TYR A 638 59.35 -37.44 34.76
CA TYR A 638 60.73 -37.85 35.04
C TYR A 638 61.64 -37.41 33.89
N VAL A 639 62.88 -37.05 34.23
CA VAL A 639 63.99 -36.96 33.27
C VAL A 639 64.73 -38.30 33.28
N LEU A 640 65.00 -38.91 32.12
CA LEU A 640 65.45 -40.31 32.07
C LEU A 640 66.98 -40.47 31.94
N ASP A 641 67.58 -39.98 30.87
CA ASP A 641 68.91 -40.40 30.40
C ASP A 641 70.05 -39.51 30.90
N ARG A 642 69.79 -38.21 31.12
CA ARG A 642 70.80 -37.22 31.54
C ARG A 642 70.19 -36.02 32.23
N ASP A 643 70.98 -35.35 33.07
CA ASP A 643 70.63 -34.08 33.69
C ASP A 643 70.20 -33.08 32.61
N THR A 644 68.98 -32.57 32.75
CA THR A 644 68.32 -31.77 31.70
C THR A 644 67.78 -30.50 32.30
N HIS A 645 68.11 -29.37 31.68
CA HIS A 645 67.47 -28.12 32.00
C HIS A 645 66.03 -28.14 31.50
N VAL A 646 65.08 -27.97 32.42
CA VAL A 646 63.65 -27.98 32.11
C VAL A 646 63.01 -26.67 32.57
N SER A 647 62.16 -26.14 31.71
CA SER A 647 61.28 -25.01 31.99
C SER A 647 59.84 -25.49 31.90
N VAL A 648 59.11 -25.39 33.00
CA VAL A 648 57.71 -25.82 33.12
C VAL A 648 56.86 -24.58 33.29
N ALA A 649 55.92 -24.39 32.38
CA ALA A 649 54.95 -23.31 32.46
C ALA A 649 53.51 -23.86 32.47
N ARG A 650 52.61 -23.17 33.18
CA ARG A 650 51.17 -23.36 33.03
C ARG A 650 50.69 -22.77 31.70
N ILE A 651 49.45 -23.08 31.34
CA ILE A 651 48.78 -22.56 30.14
C ILE A 651 48.66 -21.03 30.11
N ASP A 652 48.67 -20.39 31.29
CA ASP A 652 48.64 -18.92 31.46
C ASP A 652 50.02 -18.27 31.34
N GLY A 653 51.07 -19.05 31.00
CA GLY A 653 52.45 -18.58 30.89
C GLY A 653 53.20 -18.50 32.23
N THR A 654 52.56 -18.77 33.37
CA THR A 654 53.22 -18.78 34.68
C THR A 654 54.28 -19.87 34.72
N THR A 655 55.53 -19.46 34.97
CA THR A 655 56.63 -20.41 35.17
C THR A 655 56.50 -21.08 36.53
N VAL A 656 56.36 -22.40 36.52
CA VAL A 656 56.21 -23.26 37.70
C VAL A 656 57.57 -23.73 38.19
N LEU A 657 58.48 -24.01 37.26
CA LEU A 657 59.79 -24.54 37.54
C LEU A 657 60.73 -24.19 36.38
N ASN A 658 61.94 -23.73 36.68
CA ASN A 658 62.97 -23.47 35.67
C ASN A 658 64.35 -23.82 36.25
N ARG A 659 64.79 -25.06 36.06
CA ARG A 659 66.05 -25.56 36.64
C ARG A 659 66.54 -26.80 35.91
N THR A 660 67.79 -27.17 36.17
CA THR A 660 68.31 -28.49 35.82
C THR A 660 67.73 -29.55 36.76
N VAL A 661 67.13 -30.58 36.17
CA VAL A 661 66.57 -31.75 36.87
C VAL A 661 67.46 -32.95 36.55
N GLN A 662 67.82 -33.69 37.59
CA GLN A 662 68.76 -34.80 37.43
C GLN A 662 68.12 -36.01 36.76
N ALA A 663 68.93 -36.82 36.08
CA ALA A 663 68.47 -38.09 35.54
C ALA A 663 67.86 -38.98 36.65
N GLY A 664 66.69 -39.54 36.39
CA GLY A 664 65.87 -40.33 37.33
C GLY A 664 65.03 -39.51 38.31
N GLN A 665 65.18 -38.18 38.38
CA GLN A 665 64.44 -37.34 39.32
C GLN A 665 62.99 -37.13 38.87
N HIS A 666 62.05 -37.37 39.79
CA HIS A 666 60.64 -37.03 39.59
C HIS A 666 60.38 -35.56 39.89
N VAL A 667 59.63 -34.90 39.01
CA VAL A 667 59.06 -33.57 39.24
C VAL A 667 57.56 -33.71 39.33
N SER A 668 57.05 -33.70 40.56
CA SER A 668 55.61 -33.67 40.82
C SER A 668 55.04 -32.30 40.45
N LEU A 669 53.90 -32.32 39.76
CA LEU A 669 53.16 -31.12 39.39
C LEU A 669 51.75 -31.23 39.98
N PRO A 670 51.16 -30.12 40.44
CA PRO A 670 49.74 -30.11 40.81
C PRO A 670 48.84 -30.54 39.64
N LYS A 671 47.58 -30.87 39.92
CA LYS A 671 46.58 -31.11 38.88
C LYS A 671 46.48 -29.91 37.94
N GLY A 672 46.62 -30.15 36.64
CA GLY A 672 46.64 -29.08 35.64
C GLY A 672 47.27 -29.50 34.31
N ILE A 673 47.32 -28.53 33.39
CA ILE A 673 47.96 -28.66 32.08
C ILE A 673 49.21 -27.80 32.07
N TYR A 674 50.32 -28.40 31.67
CA TYR A 674 51.64 -27.77 31.64
C TYR A 674 52.31 -27.96 30.29
N ILE A 675 53.16 -26.99 29.94
CA ILE A 675 54.14 -27.14 28.87
C ILE A 675 55.50 -27.36 29.55
N VAL A 676 56.10 -28.51 29.31
CA VAL A 676 57.47 -28.81 29.73
C VAL A 676 58.39 -28.61 28.53
N ARG A 677 59.32 -27.67 28.65
CA ARG A 677 60.33 -27.36 27.62
C ARG A 677 61.69 -27.86 28.08
N THR A 678 62.37 -28.58 27.20
CA THR A 678 63.79 -28.91 27.27
C THR A 678 64.55 -28.14 26.19
N ALA A 679 65.87 -28.30 26.11
CA ALA A 679 66.66 -27.71 25.03
C ALA A 679 66.28 -28.26 23.64
N ASN A 680 65.68 -29.46 23.57
CA ASN A 680 65.47 -30.18 22.31
C ASN A 680 63.99 -30.29 21.92
N ALA A 681 63.06 -30.09 22.85
CA ALA A 681 61.63 -30.25 22.60
C ALA A 681 60.76 -29.48 23.60
N ALA A 682 59.49 -29.30 23.24
CA ALA A 682 58.43 -28.91 24.15
C ALA A 682 57.35 -29.99 24.12
N GLN A 683 56.84 -30.39 25.29
CA GLN A 683 55.86 -31.46 25.41
C GLN A 683 54.71 -31.03 26.34
N LYS A 684 53.48 -31.42 25.97
CA LYS A 684 52.29 -31.21 26.80
C LYS A 684 52.26 -32.25 27.92
N VAL A 685 52.13 -31.80 29.16
CA VAL A 685 51.97 -32.66 30.33
C VAL A 685 50.62 -32.38 30.98
N VAL A 686 49.76 -33.39 31.01
CA VAL A 686 48.46 -33.33 31.68
C VAL A 686 48.53 -34.14 32.96
N VAL A 687 48.41 -33.48 34.10
CA VAL A 687 48.30 -34.13 35.41
C VAL A 687 46.83 -34.16 35.82
N LYS A 688 46.29 -35.37 35.92
CA LYS A 688 44.87 -35.64 36.17
C LYS A 688 44.48 -35.58 37.64
#